data_AF-A0A950V433-F1
#
_entry.id   AF-A0A950V433-F1
#
_cell.length_a   1.000
_cell.length_b   1.000
_cell.length_c   1.000
_cell.angle_alpha   90.00
_cell.angle_beta   90.00
_cell.angle_gamma   90.00
#
_symmetry.space_group_name_H-M   'P 1'
#
loop_
_entity.id
_entity.type
_entity.pdbx_description
1 polymer ?
#
loop_
_entity_poly.entity_id
_entity_poly.type
_entity_poly.pdbx_seq_one_letter_code
_entity_poly.pdbx_strand_id
1 'polypeptide(L)'
;MLNFDAIERERALVIQKLAATLPEAELKVLLARSIDQRSGAMSYGEYTRYFVRLCESARIDLRKTPALRRYVDYVLLCDGIDASALFAATERMEASAESLRSPTADQQALLDAAKQLRRLRKLALFEMTPHEWELYRTDRRGLKDLSDVLTRLGVPPESGDAFPSLWDAALFYREAEARSRTMVKTVAERLKAGPVVLVAGGFHAADLEAAFRSQGIPFASVSPRLSKIDSDGQTSYLSVFGREKTPLERLLKGEKLFINPTLVNVQDPELDLETRGALRLARGDREVAVGKVGDRPVFAGFRVTWKDREVARVPLPDGKTGKLYVAAAAGLKGLALLLIAPIVETRAFQQGGLALAAEHLARFGLSQPAAIAISVAGVGLAFAFAHFIVRWVVRAYQNGWRAGFTRAAVTEDLKTLAFDVGASALLSLPFLVLSPVNAFWVAAAAHAVINGIWWLLHSRVWFPKFWKPQSIFNRVEIVDTPPDAEPNGDREFLTERVAQAMSHEFDAQSSEEVVQMLNRVTKAEYTVEDFNGEVKVGWFADGEHKHVFRAEFERNQSQGPARPLQVIIAVKQEKEAGDIQPTEMEDLELLSGETPHTPVFGGRFEAPDGQGDPLEFYVEEFIDGPTARQLMQSGNFTDEDRALVVWALLRISRELEQMPKDAHGKNFILRNELGGRNAIMVDIGHRRTEIDRSLLRVISFYGHSSENPGSNRFVFETYVDVFRDRPVDGYEILQRNLIHIRQQQAADRRRGVK
;
A
#
# COMPACT_ATOMS: atom_id res chain seq x y z
N MET A 1 -6.07 57.33 15.83
CA MET A 1 -6.01 56.67 14.51
C MET A 1 -5.46 57.66 13.49
N LEU A 2 -4.49 57.29 12.66
CA LEU A 2 -3.91 58.17 11.63
C LEU A 2 -4.88 58.29 10.43
N ASN A 3 -5.13 59.50 9.92
CA ASN A 3 -5.96 59.75 8.74
C ASN A 3 -5.05 59.89 7.50
N PHE A 4 -4.94 58.83 6.70
CA PHE A 4 -4.00 58.78 5.57
C PHE A 4 -4.35 59.76 4.46
N ASP A 5 -5.62 60.01 4.18
CA ASP A 5 -6.01 60.99 3.17
C ASP A 5 -5.59 62.40 3.59
N ALA A 6 -5.72 62.72 4.87
CA ALA A 6 -5.23 63.98 5.43
C ALA A 6 -3.69 64.07 5.39
N ILE A 7 -2.99 62.98 5.74
CA ILE A 7 -1.52 62.90 5.66
C ILE A 7 -1.03 63.12 4.23
N GLU A 8 -1.65 62.48 3.25
CA GLU A 8 -1.27 62.59 1.83
C GLU A 8 -1.50 63.99 1.28
N ARG A 9 -2.65 64.61 1.60
CA ARG A 9 -2.92 66.01 1.26
C ARG A 9 -1.89 66.95 1.88
N GLU A 10 -1.64 66.81 3.18
CA GLU A 10 -0.66 67.65 3.89
C GLU A 10 0.78 67.43 3.40
N ARG A 11 1.16 66.19 3.08
CA ARG A 11 2.45 65.85 2.49
C ARG A 11 2.63 66.52 1.14
N ALA A 12 1.61 66.45 0.27
CA ALA A 12 1.65 67.12 -1.03
C ALA A 12 1.83 68.63 -0.88
N LEU A 13 1.13 69.26 0.08
CA LEU A 13 1.28 70.68 0.40
C LEU A 13 2.69 71.03 0.87
N VAL A 14 3.31 70.20 1.73
CA VAL A 14 4.68 70.43 2.20
C VAL A 14 5.69 70.24 1.07
N ILE A 15 5.55 69.20 0.24
CA ILE A 15 6.42 68.96 -0.92
C ILE A 15 6.32 70.11 -1.92
N GLN A 16 5.11 70.62 -2.19
CA GLN A 16 4.92 71.77 -3.06
C GLN A 16 5.63 73.02 -2.52
N LYS A 17 5.54 73.27 -1.20
CA LYS A 17 6.26 74.38 -0.55
C LYS A 17 7.77 74.21 -0.62
N LEU A 18 8.29 73.00 -0.40
CA LEU A 18 9.71 72.69 -0.52
C LEU A 18 10.18 72.93 -1.96
N ALA A 19 9.44 72.45 -2.96
CA ALA A 19 9.78 72.65 -4.38
C ALA A 19 9.82 74.14 -4.79
N ALA A 20 8.98 74.97 -4.17
CA ALA A 20 8.96 76.41 -4.41
C ALA A 20 10.05 77.19 -3.65
N THR A 21 10.60 76.64 -2.57
CA THR A 21 11.51 77.36 -1.66
C THR A 21 12.97 76.91 -1.78
N LEU A 22 13.21 75.64 -2.10
CA LEU A 22 14.55 75.06 -2.12
C LEU A 22 15.31 75.39 -3.42
N PRO A 23 16.63 75.59 -3.37
CA PRO A 23 17.49 75.61 -4.55
C PRO A 23 17.41 74.29 -5.33
N GLU A 24 17.59 74.34 -6.65
CA GLU A 24 17.52 73.16 -7.53
C GLU A 24 18.47 72.03 -7.08
N ALA A 25 19.65 72.38 -6.57
CA ALA A 25 20.61 71.43 -6.03
C ALA A 25 20.05 70.64 -4.83
N GLU A 26 19.38 71.31 -3.89
CA GLU A 26 18.77 70.67 -2.72
C GLU A 26 17.55 69.83 -3.11
N LEU A 27 16.79 70.26 -4.12
CA LEU A 27 15.67 69.49 -4.66
C LEU A 27 16.17 68.17 -5.30
N LYS A 28 17.29 68.21 -6.03
CA LYS A 28 17.95 67.00 -6.56
C LYS A 28 18.39 66.06 -5.43
N VAL A 29 18.92 66.59 -4.32
CA VAL A 29 19.28 65.78 -3.14
C VAL A 29 18.04 65.17 -2.50
N LEU A 30 16.95 65.93 -2.32
CA LEU A 30 15.68 65.40 -1.79
C LEU A 30 15.15 64.25 -2.67
N LEU A 31 15.19 64.39 -3.99
CA LEU A 31 14.79 63.35 -4.93
C LEU A 31 15.68 62.12 -4.81
N ALA A 32 17.00 62.29 -4.81
CA ALA A 32 17.97 61.20 -4.64
C ALA A 32 17.74 60.44 -3.32
N ARG A 33 17.59 61.13 -2.19
CA ARG A 33 17.30 60.52 -0.89
C ARG A 33 15.96 59.78 -0.86
N SER A 34 14.95 60.26 -1.61
CA SER A 34 13.69 59.54 -1.76
C SER A 34 13.84 58.25 -2.59
N ILE A 35 14.77 58.22 -3.54
CA ILE A 35 15.12 57.01 -4.29
C ILE A 35 15.85 56.03 -3.36
N ASP A 36 16.84 56.51 -2.58
CA ASP A 36 17.56 55.69 -1.59
C ASP A 36 16.61 55.04 -0.59
N GLN A 37 15.60 55.79 -0.11
CA GLN A 37 14.58 55.26 0.80
C GLN A 37 13.73 54.17 0.14
N ARG A 38 13.30 54.40 -1.11
CA ARG A 38 12.48 53.43 -1.87
C ARG A 38 13.26 52.17 -2.27
N SER A 39 14.56 52.30 -2.48
CA SER A 39 15.44 51.16 -2.77
C SER A 39 15.92 50.42 -1.52
N GLY A 40 15.62 50.94 -0.32
CA GLY A 40 16.08 50.38 0.95
C GLY A 40 17.53 50.72 1.30
N ALA A 41 18.24 51.50 0.47
CA ALA A 41 19.58 52.00 0.76
C ALA A 41 19.60 53.01 1.93
N MET A 42 18.43 53.57 2.28
CA MET A 42 18.20 54.43 3.42
C MET A 42 16.99 53.92 4.21
N SER A 43 17.10 53.85 5.54
CA SER A 43 15.96 53.49 6.38
C SER A 43 14.86 54.55 6.31
N TYR A 44 13.62 54.14 6.55
CA TYR A 44 12.49 55.06 6.52
C TYR A 44 12.65 56.18 7.56
N GLY A 45 13.17 55.88 8.76
CA GLY A 45 13.40 56.88 9.80
C GLY A 45 14.56 57.83 9.47
N GLU A 46 15.64 57.37 8.83
CA GLU A 46 16.70 58.27 8.35
C GLU A 46 16.19 59.27 7.31
N TYR A 47 15.40 58.82 6.34
CA TYR A 47 14.75 59.69 5.36
C TYR A 47 13.80 60.67 6.04
N THR A 48 13.01 60.21 7.00
CA THR A 48 12.05 61.06 7.72
C THR A 48 12.77 62.13 8.56
N ARG A 49 13.86 61.78 9.24
CA ARG A 49 14.73 62.74 9.95
C ARG A 49 15.33 63.76 8.99
N TYR A 50 15.77 63.33 7.80
CA TYR A 50 16.24 64.24 6.76
C TYR A 50 15.14 65.18 6.26
N PHE A 51 13.94 64.66 5.98
CA PHE A 51 12.79 65.44 5.54
C PHE A 51 12.38 66.51 6.56
N VAL A 52 12.38 66.18 7.86
CA VAL A 52 12.11 67.13 8.94
C VAL A 52 13.16 68.24 8.97
N ARG A 53 14.46 67.90 8.95
CA ARG A 53 15.54 68.90 8.91
C ARG A 53 15.46 69.82 7.69
N LEU A 54 15.05 69.27 6.54
CA LEU A 54 14.87 70.03 5.31
C LEU A 54 13.67 70.99 5.40
N CYS A 55 12.57 70.58 6.05
CA CYS A 55 11.47 71.48 6.35
C CYS A 55 11.91 72.61 7.29
N GLU A 56 12.70 72.30 8.32
CA GLU A 56 13.22 73.28 9.27
C GLU A 56 14.16 74.28 8.59
N SER A 57 15.09 73.84 7.73
CA SER A 57 15.99 74.72 6.99
C SER A 57 15.24 75.63 6.01
N ALA A 58 14.17 75.12 5.38
CA ALA A 58 13.28 75.89 4.52
C ALA A 58 12.26 76.75 5.29
N ARG A 59 12.32 76.79 6.63
CA ARG A 59 11.37 77.50 7.52
C ARG A 59 9.91 77.07 7.33
N ILE A 60 9.67 75.82 6.97
CA ILE A 60 8.33 75.23 6.84
C ILE A 60 7.92 74.61 8.19
N ASP A 61 6.95 75.24 8.84
CA ASP A 61 6.44 74.78 10.14
C ASP A 61 5.48 73.60 10.00
N LEU A 62 5.96 72.38 10.30
CA LEU A 62 5.17 71.15 10.29
C LEU A 62 4.01 71.14 11.29
N ARG A 63 3.96 72.05 12.28
CA ARG A 63 2.79 72.17 13.18
C ARG A 63 1.53 72.64 12.45
N LYS A 64 1.69 73.28 11.28
CA LYS A 64 0.57 73.66 10.39
C LYS A 64 0.03 72.48 9.58
N THR A 65 0.70 71.32 9.63
CA THR A 65 0.29 70.06 9.02
C THR A 65 0.23 68.96 10.08
N PRO A 66 -0.79 69.01 10.97
CA PRO A 66 -0.86 68.15 12.15
C PRO A 66 -1.06 66.67 11.84
N ALA A 67 -1.67 66.31 10.70
CA ALA A 67 -1.78 64.91 10.29
C ALA A 67 -0.41 64.35 9.88
N LEU A 68 0.32 65.08 9.02
CA LEU A 68 1.68 64.73 8.61
C LEU A 68 2.65 64.72 9.78
N ARG A 69 2.55 65.68 10.71
CA ARG A 69 3.41 65.71 11.90
C ARG A 69 3.23 64.46 12.77
N ARG A 70 1.99 64.05 13.05
CA ARG A 70 1.72 62.81 13.78
C ARG A 70 2.23 61.57 13.06
N TYR A 71 2.18 61.56 11.73
CA TYR A 71 2.75 60.47 10.93
C TYR A 71 4.28 60.42 11.05
N VAL A 72 4.95 61.56 10.96
CA VAL A 72 6.40 61.69 11.17
C VAL A 72 6.78 61.18 12.57
N ASP A 73 6.10 61.66 13.61
CA ASP A 73 6.39 61.23 14.99
C ASP A 73 6.17 59.71 15.16
N TYR A 74 5.11 59.16 14.57
CA TYR A 74 4.85 57.72 14.55
C TYR A 74 5.97 56.92 13.88
N VAL A 75 6.39 57.34 12.69
CA VAL A 75 7.47 56.69 11.93
C VAL A 75 8.77 56.68 12.73
N LEU A 76 9.14 57.81 13.33
CA LEU A 76 10.36 57.93 14.11
C LEU A 76 10.30 57.10 15.40
N LEU A 77 9.12 56.99 16.02
CA LEU A 77 8.91 56.10 17.15
C LEU A 77 9.10 54.63 16.74
N CYS A 78 8.56 54.23 15.59
CA CYS A 78 8.73 52.87 15.07
C CYS A 78 10.18 52.56 14.68
N ASP A 79 10.90 53.52 14.09
CA ASP A 79 12.33 53.39 13.75
C ASP A 79 13.20 53.17 15.00
N GLY A 80 12.78 53.70 16.15
CA GLY A 80 13.45 53.52 17.42
C GLY A 80 13.20 52.17 18.10
N ILE A 81 12.32 51.31 17.57
CA ILE A 81 12.06 49.98 18.12
C ILE A 81 13.14 49.02 17.61
N ASP A 82 14.03 48.61 18.52
CA ASP A 82 14.92 47.49 18.27
C ASP A 82 14.13 46.18 18.34
N ALA A 83 13.76 45.65 17.18
CA ALA A 83 13.01 44.40 17.06
C ALA A 83 13.74 43.23 17.73
N SER A 84 15.08 43.16 17.64
CA SER A 84 15.85 42.08 18.24
C SER A 84 15.81 42.16 19.77
N ALA A 85 15.97 43.36 20.32
CA ALA A 85 15.84 43.58 21.76
C ALA A 85 14.41 43.29 22.27
N LEU A 86 13.39 43.62 21.49
CA LEU A 86 11.99 43.35 21.80
C LEU A 86 11.68 41.85 21.81
N PHE A 87 12.11 41.09 20.79
CA PHE A 87 11.91 39.65 20.76
C PHE A 87 12.68 38.95 21.88
N ALA A 88 13.93 39.34 22.12
CA ALA A 88 14.70 38.82 23.25
C ALA A 88 14.05 39.15 24.61
N ALA A 89 13.43 40.33 24.76
CA ALA A 89 12.65 40.66 25.96
C ALA A 89 11.40 39.78 26.09
N THR A 90 10.73 39.49 24.98
CA THR A 90 9.57 38.61 24.93
C THR A 90 9.94 37.18 25.33
N GLU A 91 11.03 36.63 24.80
CA GLU A 91 11.55 35.31 25.18
C GLU A 91 11.90 35.25 26.67
N ARG A 92 12.53 36.30 27.23
CA ARG A 92 12.80 36.38 28.67
C ARG A 92 11.53 36.41 29.50
N MET A 93 10.51 37.14 29.05
CA MET A 93 9.20 37.19 29.73
C MET A 93 8.49 35.85 29.67
N GLU A 94 8.56 35.14 28.54
CA GLU A 94 8.00 33.79 28.41
C GLU A 94 8.71 32.81 29.35
N ALA A 95 10.04 32.78 29.36
CA ALA A 95 10.82 31.96 30.28
C ALA A 95 10.52 32.29 31.77
N SER A 96 10.34 33.57 32.09
CA SER A 96 9.95 33.99 33.44
C SER A 96 8.52 33.54 33.79
N ALA A 97 7.58 33.59 32.85
CA ALA A 97 6.21 33.15 33.09
C ALA A 97 6.13 31.62 33.24
N GLU A 98 6.91 30.89 32.44
CA GLU A 98 7.01 29.44 32.49
C GLU A 98 7.57 28.94 33.84
N SER A 99 8.67 29.55 34.31
CA SER A 99 9.27 29.22 35.61
C SER A 99 8.34 29.52 36.78
N LEU A 100 7.55 30.61 36.71
CA LEU A 100 6.54 30.93 37.72
C LEU A 100 5.36 29.94 37.75
N ARG A 101 4.99 29.36 36.61
CA ARG A 101 3.84 28.44 36.49
C ARG A 101 4.22 26.96 36.62
N SER A 102 5.51 26.64 36.66
CA SER A 102 6.05 25.28 36.78
C SER A 102 6.93 25.13 38.03
N PRO A 103 6.44 25.43 39.25
CA PRO A 103 7.27 25.50 40.45
C PRO A 103 7.86 24.15 40.91
N THR A 104 7.34 23.02 40.42
CA THR A 104 7.82 21.68 40.79
C THR A 104 8.71 21.09 39.71
N ALA A 105 9.63 20.20 40.11
CA ALA A 105 10.52 19.51 39.18
C ALA A 105 9.75 18.73 38.10
N ASP A 106 8.61 18.12 38.44
CA ASP A 106 7.80 17.36 37.49
C ASP A 106 7.09 18.26 36.47
N GLN A 107 6.59 19.43 36.91
CA GLN A 107 6.00 20.42 36.00
C GLN A 107 7.03 21.00 35.04
N GLN A 108 8.24 21.28 35.54
CA GLN A 108 9.34 21.73 34.69
C GLN A 108 9.73 20.65 33.69
N ALA A 109 9.85 19.39 34.13
CA ALA A 109 10.14 18.26 33.25
C ALA A 109 9.06 18.06 32.16
N LEU A 110 7.77 18.21 32.51
CA LEU A 110 6.68 18.15 31.55
C LEU A 110 6.73 19.30 30.52
N LEU A 111 7.03 20.51 30.97
CA LEU A 111 7.17 21.66 30.08
C LEU A 111 8.34 21.46 29.10
N ASP A 112 9.47 20.97 29.60
CA ASP A 112 10.64 20.68 28.77
C ASP A 112 10.36 19.57 27.75
N ALA A 113 9.63 18.53 28.16
CA ALA A 113 9.12 17.48 27.27
C ALA A 113 8.20 18.04 26.19
N ALA A 114 7.27 18.92 26.53
CA ALA A 114 6.36 19.56 25.56
C ALA A 114 7.13 20.43 24.54
N LYS A 115 8.16 21.16 24.98
CA LYS A 115 9.05 21.93 24.10
C LYS A 115 9.86 21.03 23.18
N GLN A 116 10.34 19.89 23.66
CA GLN A 116 11.03 18.90 22.84
C GLN A 116 10.08 18.29 21.80
N LEU A 117 8.88 17.87 22.18
CA LEU A 117 7.87 17.35 21.24
C LEU A 117 7.51 18.37 20.16
N ARG A 118 7.36 19.66 20.51
CA ARG A 118 7.14 20.72 19.53
C ARG A 118 8.30 20.85 18.54
N ARG A 119 9.55 20.75 19.01
CA ARG A 119 10.75 20.74 18.16
C ARG A 119 10.79 19.52 17.25
N LEU A 120 10.45 18.33 17.75
CA LEU A 120 10.40 17.10 16.95
C LEU A 120 9.31 17.16 15.87
N ARG A 121 8.15 17.77 16.19
CA ARG A 121 7.12 18.05 15.19
C ARG A 121 7.63 18.98 14.09
N LYS A 122 8.27 20.09 14.46
CA LYS A 122 8.87 21.02 13.49
C LYS A 122 9.95 20.35 12.64
N LEU A 123 10.75 19.48 13.25
CA LEU A 123 11.74 18.65 12.55
C LEU A 123 11.03 17.80 11.48
N ALA A 124 10.03 17.00 11.89
CA ALA A 124 9.28 16.12 10.99
C ALA A 124 8.55 16.86 9.85
N LEU A 125 8.14 18.12 10.09
CA LEU A 125 7.46 18.96 9.10
C LEU A 125 8.39 19.86 8.28
N PHE A 126 9.71 19.78 8.47
CA PHE A 126 10.71 20.64 7.82
C PHE A 126 10.52 22.15 8.10
N GLU A 127 10.05 22.50 9.31
CA GLU A 127 9.74 23.87 9.74
C GLU A 127 10.75 24.47 10.74
N MET A 128 11.83 23.77 11.09
CA MET A 128 12.85 24.31 11.99
C MET A 128 13.59 25.50 11.37
N THR A 129 13.76 26.53 12.19
CA THR A 129 14.73 27.61 11.92
C THR A 129 16.17 27.13 12.16
N PRO A 130 17.19 27.83 11.63
CA PRO A 130 18.60 27.49 11.89
C PRO A 130 18.94 27.44 13.39
N HIS A 131 18.38 28.36 14.18
CA HIS A 131 18.58 28.38 15.63
C HIS A 131 17.97 27.15 16.31
N GLU A 132 16.75 26.76 15.93
CA GLU A 132 16.09 25.56 16.47
C GLU A 132 16.81 24.27 16.07
N TRP A 133 17.34 24.21 14.85
CA TRP A 133 18.18 23.10 14.39
C TRP A 133 19.44 22.97 15.24
N GLU A 134 20.11 24.09 15.55
CA GLU A 134 21.30 24.08 16.40
C GLU A 134 20.98 23.63 17.83
N LEU A 135 19.88 24.10 18.40
CA LEU A 135 19.40 23.63 19.71
C LEU A 135 19.10 22.13 19.69
N TYR A 136 18.47 21.61 18.64
CA TYR A 136 18.19 20.19 18.50
C TYR A 136 19.47 19.34 18.35
N ARG A 137 20.42 19.80 17.53
CA ARG A 137 21.69 19.09 17.27
C ARG A 137 22.57 19.00 18.52
N THR A 138 22.56 20.04 19.34
CA THR A 138 23.36 20.13 20.58
C THR A 138 22.70 19.40 21.76
N ASP A 139 21.37 19.31 21.80
CA ASP A 139 20.59 18.68 22.87
C ASP A 139 20.12 17.26 22.54
N ARG A 140 21.05 16.37 22.16
CA ARG A 140 20.73 14.97 21.80
C ARG A 140 20.32 14.06 22.97
N ARG A 141 20.48 14.52 24.22
CA ARG A 141 20.04 13.79 25.43
C ARG A 141 18.51 13.72 25.53
N GLY A 142 17.83 14.72 24.95
CA GLY A 142 16.39 14.90 25.09
C GLY A 142 15.50 13.75 24.62
N LEU A 143 15.85 12.98 23.58
CA LEU A 143 14.96 11.92 23.08
C LEU A 143 14.82 10.73 24.06
N LYS A 144 15.92 10.34 24.70
CA LYS A 144 15.91 9.28 25.72
C LYS A 144 15.24 9.77 26.99
N ASP A 145 15.57 11.00 27.39
CA ASP A 145 14.98 11.65 28.56
C ASP A 145 13.47 11.88 28.37
N LEU A 146 12.99 12.14 27.15
CA LEU A 146 11.58 12.30 26.83
C LEU A 146 10.78 11.02 27.07
N SER A 147 11.31 9.87 26.65
CA SER A 147 10.68 8.56 26.93
C SER A 147 10.59 8.29 28.43
N ASP A 148 11.67 8.57 29.17
CA ASP A 148 11.72 8.42 30.63
C ASP A 148 10.79 9.41 31.36
N VAL A 149 10.67 10.65 30.87
CA VAL A 149 9.73 11.65 31.40
C VAL A 149 8.29 11.23 31.14
N LEU A 150 7.94 10.84 29.91
CA LEU A 150 6.58 10.40 29.55
C LEU A 150 6.17 9.16 30.37
N THR A 151 7.09 8.20 30.54
CA THR A 151 6.86 7.02 31.36
C THR A 151 6.64 7.37 32.84
N ARG A 152 7.46 8.26 33.42
CA ARG A 152 7.28 8.74 34.80
C ARG A 152 5.95 9.47 35.01
N LEU A 153 5.45 10.14 33.97
CA LEU A 153 4.17 10.85 33.99
C LEU A 153 2.97 9.92 33.71
N GLY A 154 3.20 8.62 33.54
CA GLY A 154 2.15 7.62 33.32
C GLY A 154 1.58 7.63 31.90
N VAL A 155 2.31 8.20 30.92
CA VAL A 155 1.99 8.06 29.49
C VAL A 155 2.70 6.79 29.02
N PRO A 156 1.99 5.67 28.80
CA PRO A 156 2.61 4.44 28.35
C PRO A 156 3.22 4.66 26.96
N PRO A 157 4.47 4.25 26.72
CA PRO A 157 5.01 4.23 25.37
C PRO A 157 4.19 3.21 24.57
N GLU A 158 3.33 3.67 23.66
CA GLU A 158 2.74 2.77 22.66
C GLU A 158 3.89 2.18 21.85
N SER A 159 4.09 0.87 22.03
CA SER A 159 4.98 -0.04 21.28
C SER A 159 5.99 0.64 20.35
N GLY A 160 7.21 0.84 20.87
CA GLY A 160 8.56 0.68 20.28
C GLY A 160 8.90 1.12 18.84
N ASP A 161 7.98 1.03 17.89
CA ASP A 161 8.26 1.03 16.46
C ASP A 161 7.63 2.22 15.71
N ALA A 162 6.85 3.06 16.41
CA ALA A 162 6.03 4.12 15.81
C ALA A 162 6.66 5.54 15.85
N PHE A 163 7.97 5.68 16.08
CA PHE A 163 8.66 6.90 15.69
C PHE A 163 9.11 6.71 14.24
N PRO A 164 8.47 7.36 13.24
CA PRO A 164 9.08 7.50 11.92
C PRO A 164 10.52 7.95 12.12
N SER A 165 11.41 7.46 11.25
CA SER A 165 12.81 7.86 11.20
C SER A 165 12.90 9.41 11.15
N LEU A 166 12.93 10.07 12.31
CA LEU A 166 13.26 11.49 12.46
C LEU A 166 14.67 11.76 11.95
N TRP A 167 15.41 10.69 11.68
CA TRP A 167 16.67 10.69 10.96
C TRP A 167 16.54 11.29 9.56
N ASP A 168 15.49 11.02 8.80
CA ASP A 168 15.33 11.58 7.44
C ASP A 168 15.11 13.10 7.49
N ALA A 169 14.28 13.54 8.42
CA ALA A 169 14.08 14.96 8.70
C ALA A 169 15.36 15.64 9.19
N ALA A 170 16.12 15.00 10.08
CA ALA A 170 17.40 15.51 10.55
C ALA A 170 18.47 15.51 9.45
N LEU A 171 18.45 14.54 8.54
CA LEU A 171 19.36 14.46 7.40
C LEU A 171 19.15 15.66 6.48
N PHE A 172 17.90 16.04 6.19
CA PHE A 172 17.59 17.25 5.42
C PHE A 172 18.32 18.49 5.97
N TYR A 173 18.26 18.73 7.28
CA TYR A 173 18.92 19.89 7.89
C TYR A 173 20.45 19.78 7.87
N ARG A 174 21.01 18.58 8.05
CA ARG A 174 22.46 18.35 7.89
C ARG A 174 22.93 18.64 6.47
N GLU A 175 22.17 18.20 5.47
CA GLU A 175 22.47 18.47 4.06
C GLU A 175 22.28 19.95 3.71
N ALA A 176 21.28 20.62 4.27
CA ALA A 176 21.11 22.06 4.13
C ALA A 176 22.33 22.83 4.67
N GLU A 177 22.88 22.41 5.81
CA GLU A 177 24.09 22.99 6.40
C GLU A 177 25.35 22.69 5.54
N ALA A 178 25.48 21.47 5.02
CA ALA A 178 26.54 21.10 4.09
C ALA A 178 26.49 21.92 2.79
N ARG A 179 25.28 22.19 2.31
CA ARG A 179 25.03 23.08 1.18
C ARG A 179 25.44 24.51 1.49
N SER A 180 25.13 25.06 2.67
CA SER A 180 25.61 26.38 3.12
C SER A 180 27.14 26.47 3.03
N ARG A 181 27.86 25.48 3.57
CA ARG A 181 29.34 25.44 3.51
C ARG A 181 29.86 25.43 2.08
N THR A 182 29.23 24.64 1.21
CA THR A 182 29.62 24.54 -0.20
C THR A 182 29.39 25.87 -0.92
N MET A 183 28.27 26.55 -0.68
CA MET A 183 27.98 27.88 -1.22
C MET A 183 29.06 28.89 -0.82
N VAL A 184 29.46 28.93 0.45
CA VAL A 184 30.52 29.83 0.94
C VAL A 184 31.84 29.58 0.20
N LYS A 185 32.23 28.31 0.07
CA LYS A 185 33.46 27.94 -0.65
C LYS A 185 33.40 28.38 -2.11
N THR A 186 32.29 28.11 -2.81
CA THR A 186 32.11 28.51 -4.20
C THR A 186 32.12 30.04 -4.37
N VAL A 187 31.52 30.79 -3.45
CA VAL A 187 31.57 32.26 -3.45
C VAL A 187 33.00 32.74 -3.26
N ALA A 188 33.73 32.22 -2.27
CA ALA A 188 35.12 32.61 -2.01
C ALA A 188 36.04 32.33 -3.21
N GLU A 189 35.83 31.23 -3.94
CA GLU A 189 36.56 30.92 -5.16
C GLU A 189 36.21 31.88 -6.30
N ARG A 190 34.91 32.15 -6.52
CA ARG A 190 34.45 33.05 -7.59
C ARG A 190 34.78 34.51 -7.35
N LEU A 191 34.86 34.94 -6.09
CA LEU A 191 35.27 36.30 -5.72
C LEU A 191 36.66 36.68 -6.25
N LYS A 192 37.54 35.69 -6.49
CA LYS A 192 38.85 35.90 -7.11
C LYS A 192 38.74 36.39 -8.57
N ALA A 193 37.65 36.10 -9.25
CA ALA A 193 37.39 36.50 -10.63
C ALA A 193 36.54 37.77 -10.75
N GLY A 194 35.88 38.20 -9.67
CA GLY A 194 35.05 39.41 -9.64
C GLY A 194 33.90 39.32 -8.64
N PRO A 195 33.02 40.34 -8.60
CA PRO A 195 31.86 40.36 -7.71
C PRO A 195 30.93 39.16 -7.94
N VAL A 196 30.34 38.64 -6.86
CA VAL A 196 29.45 37.46 -6.89
C VAL A 196 28.09 37.82 -6.33
N VAL A 197 27.04 37.41 -7.02
CA VAL A 197 25.66 37.44 -6.52
C VAL A 197 25.26 36.02 -6.13
N LEU A 198 24.91 35.81 -4.87
CA LEU A 198 24.41 34.54 -4.35
C LEU A 198 22.91 34.68 -4.04
N VAL A 199 22.10 33.79 -4.61
CA VAL A 199 20.68 33.66 -4.28
C VAL A 199 20.49 32.40 -3.45
N ALA A 200 19.99 32.55 -2.22
CA ALA A 200 19.77 31.45 -1.30
C ALA A 200 18.41 31.61 -0.59
N GLY A 201 17.81 30.49 -0.17
CA GLY A 201 16.60 30.50 0.64
C GLY A 201 16.86 31.05 2.05
N GLY A 202 15.80 31.54 2.71
CA GLY A 202 15.91 32.19 4.03
C GLY A 202 16.55 31.35 5.12
N PHE A 203 16.43 30.01 5.04
CA PHE A 203 17.09 29.08 5.96
C PHE A 203 18.63 29.25 5.97
N HIS A 204 19.26 29.51 4.82
CA HIS A 204 20.72 29.60 4.72
C HIS A 204 21.27 30.97 5.14
N ALA A 205 20.44 32.00 5.25
CA ALA A 205 20.89 33.39 5.35
C ALA A 205 21.81 33.61 6.57
N ALA A 206 21.38 33.22 7.76
CA ALA A 206 22.15 33.42 8.99
C ALA A 206 23.52 32.72 8.95
N ASP A 207 23.57 31.48 8.47
CA ASP A 207 24.81 30.70 8.37
C ASP A 207 25.78 31.28 7.35
N LEU A 208 25.27 31.71 6.19
CA LEU A 208 26.06 32.36 5.15
C LEU A 208 26.65 33.69 5.66
N GLU A 209 25.84 34.51 6.32
CA GLU A 209 26.30 35.79 6.90
C GLU A 209 27.37 35.58 7.97
N ALA A 210 27.16 34.62 8.88
CA ALA A 210 28.14 34.27 9.90
C ALA A 210 29.44 33.77 9.27
N ALA A 211 29.35 32.90 8.26
CA ALA A 211 30.50 32.36 7.55
C ALA A 211 31.28 33.46 6.81
N PHE A 212 30.59 34.36 6.09
CA PHE A 212 31.24 35.47 5.40
C PHE A 212 31.92 36.44 6.39
N ARG A 213 31.28 36.77 7.52
CA ARG A 213 31.92 37.57 8.59
C ARG A 213 33.17 36.89 9.13
N SER A 214 33.09 35.59 9.44
CA SER A 214 34.22 34.84 10.01
C SER A 214 35.42 34.73 9.06
N GLN A 215 35.18 34.76 7.75
CA GLN A 215 36.21 34.71 6.71
C GLN A 215 36.66 36.11 6.24
N GLY A 216 36.13 37.19 6.83
CA GLY A 216 36.45 38.56 6.41
C GLY A 216 35.98 38.89 4.99
N ILE A 217 34.96 38.19 4.47
CA ILE A 217 34.38 38.43 3.15
C ILE A 217 33.36 39.59 3.26
N PRO A 218 33.57 40.73 2.58
CA PRO A 218 32.59 41.81 2.56
C PRO A 218 31.33 41.37 1.80
N PHE A 219 30.16 41.57 2.38
CA PHE A 219 28.89 41.24 1.74
C PHE A 219 27.80 42.27 2.03
N ALA A 220 26.78 42.29 1.17
CA ALA A 220 25.51 42.95 1.42
C ALA A 220 24.40 41.90 1.28
N SER A 221 23.51 41.81 2.27
CA SER A 221 22.39 40.88 2.29
C SER A 221 21.13 41.62 1.83
N VAL A 222 20.45 41.09 0.82
CA VAL A 222 19.17 41.61 0.32
C VAL A 222 18.14 40.50 0.46
N SER A 223 17.27 40.63 1.46
CA SER A 223 16.19 39.67 1.71
C SER A 223 14.85 40.31 1.39
N PRO A 224 14.11 39.84 0.36
CA PRO A 224 12.78 40.34 0.08
C PRO A 224 11.85 39.96 1.24
N ARG A 225 11.18 40.95 1.84
CA ARG A 225 10.11 40.67 2.81
C ARG A 225 8.85 40.30 2.03
N LEU A 226 8.59 39.00 1.88
CA LEU A 226 7.34 38.52 1.32
C LEU A 226 6.24 38.67 2.37
N SER A 227 5.48 39.76 2.28
CA SER A 227 4.46 40.09 3.28
C SER A 227 3.04 39.65 2.89
N LYS A 228 2.85 39.09 1.67
CA LYS A 228 1.71 38.27 1.20
C LYS A 228 1.96 37.75 -0.23
N ILE A 229 1.51 36.53 -0.56
CA ILE A 229 1.31 36.07 -1.94
C ILE A 229 -0.21 35.89 -2.08
N ASP A 230 -0.89 36.78 -2.80
CA ASP A 230 -2.29 36.57 -3.14
C ASP A 230 -2.34 35.49 -4.24
N SER A 231 -3.02 34.38 -3.96
CA SER A 231 -3.03 33.12 -4.72
C SER A 231 -3.73 33.19 -6.08
N ASP A 232 -4.22 34.36 -6.48
CA ASP A 232 -5.09 34.50 -7.64
C ASP A 232 -4.32 35.14 -8.82
N GLY A 233 -3.49 34.32 -9.49
CA GLY A 233 -3.01 34.62 -10.85
C GLY A 233 -1.49 34.50 -11.06
N GLN A 234 -1.12 33.71 -12.08
CA GLN A 234 0.25 33.35 -12.49
C GLN A 234 1.13 34.52 -13.00
N THR A 235 0.78 35.79 -12.76
CA THR A 235 1.58 36.98 -13.14
C THR A 235 1.75 38.01 -12.01
N SER A 236 1.34 37.70 -10.79
CA SER A 236 1.31 38.67 -9.67
C SER A 236 2.67 38.97 -9.01
N TYR A 237 3.74 38.23 -9.30
CA TYR A 237 5.09 38.46 -8.74
C TYR A 237 5.62 39.89 -9.01
N LEU A 238 5.25 40.49 -10.15
CA LEU A 238 5.69 41.84 -10.51
C LEU A 238 4.99 42.95 -9.72
N SER A 239 3.88 42.67 -9.04
CA SER A 239 3.18 43.64 -8.17
C SER A 239 3.92 43.88 -6.84
N VAL A 240 4.85 43.00 -6.47
CA VAL A 240 5.70 43.10 -5.27
C VAL A 240 6.65 44.30 -5.31
N PHE A 241 6.94 44.85 -6.50
CA PHE A 241 7.69 46.10 -6.66
C PHE A 241 6.84 47.36 -6.42
N GLY A 242 5.53 47.20 -6.17
CA GLY A 242 4.62 48.26 -5.77
C GLY A 242 4.74 48.56 -4.28
N ARG A 243 5.20 49.78 -3.97
CA ARG A 243 5.21 50.47 -2.66
C ARG A 243 4.53 49.69 -1.51
N GLU A 244 5.33 49.00 -0.68
CA GLU A 244 4.80 48.35 0.53
C GLU A 244 4.23 49.40 1.49
N LYS A 245 2.97 49.17 1.91
CA LYS A 245 2.35 49.91 3.02
C LYS A 245 3.01 49.47 4.33
N THR A 246 3.15 50.37 5.29
CA THR A 246 3.68 50.00 6.61
C THR A 246 2.76 48.96 7.27
N PRO A 247 3.28 48.06 8.14
CA PRO A 247 2.43 47.07 8.82
C PRO A 247 1.19 47.69 9.49
N LEU A 248 1.32 48.82 10.20
CA LEU A 248 0.16 49.46 10.81
C LEU A 248 -0.84 50.05 9.79
N GLU A 249 -0.39 50.52 8.62
CA GLU A 249 -1.27 50.94 7.52
C GLU A 249 -2.15 49.79 7.01
N ARG A 250 -1.66 48.56 7.09
CA ARG A 250 -2.41 47.34 6.75
C ARG A 250 -3.44 47.04 7.83
N LEU A 251 -3.03 47.05 9.11
CA LEU A 251 -3.93 46.89 10.27
C LEU A 251 -5.11 47.85 10.23
N LEU A 252 -4.85 49.12 9.89
CA LEU A 252 -5.86 50.19 9.89
C LEU A 252 -6.78 50.18 8.66
N LYS A 253 -6.39 49.52 7.56
CA LYS A 253 -7.25 49.27 6.39
C LYS A 253 -8.13 48.03 6.55
N GLY A 254 -8.14 47.42 7.74
CA GLY A 254 -8.91 46.22 8.03
C GLY A 254 -8.21 44.92 7.60
N GLU A 255 -6.96 44.99 7.11
CA GLU A 255 -6.16 43.79 6.93
C GLU A 255 -5.71 43.31 8.32
N LYS A 256 -6.24 42.17 8.76
CA LYS A 256 -5.86 41.56 10.05
C LYS A 256 -4.36 41.24 10.02
N LEU A 257 -3.56 41.99 10.77
CA LEU A 257 -2.22 41.57 11.12
C LEU A 257 -2.29 40.81 12.44
N PHE A 258 -1.88 39.55 12.38
CA PHE A 258 -1.76 38.72 13.56
C PHE A 258 -0.44 39.04 14.25
N ILE A 259 -0.53 39.65 15.42
CA ILE A 259 0.57 39.61 16.38
C ILE A 259 0.29 38.41 17.28
N ASN A 260 1.01 37.31 17.02
CA ASN A 260 1.10 36.04 17.76
C ASN A 260 0.09 34.90 17.39
N PRO A 261 0.55 33.62 17.28
CA PRO A 261 -0.18 32.51 16.69
C PRO A 261 -0.79 31.61 17.76
N THR A 262 -1.95 31.93 18.32
CA THR A 262 -2.70 30.93 19.11
C THR A 262 -4.17 31.28 19.30
N LEU A 263 -4.87 31.57 18.21
CA LEU A 263 -6.33 31.46 18.22
C LEU A 263 -6.73 30.52 17.09
N VAL A 264 -6.61 29.23 17.41
CA VAL A 264 -7.27 28.16 16.67
C VAL A 264 -8.76 28.46 16.66
N ASN A 265 -9.30 28.70 15.47
CA ASN A 265 -10.73 28.83 15.27
C ASN A 265 -11.36 27.44 15.52
N VAL A 266 -12.07 27.27 16.63
CA VAL A 266 -12.67 25.97 17.04
C VAL A 266 -13.75 25.50 16.05
N GLN A 267 -14.16 26.34 15.11
CA GLN A 267 -15.07 26.00 14.02
C GLN A 267 -14.38 25.56 12.73
N ASP A 268 -13.04 25.45 12.72
CA ASP A 268 -12.32 24.96 11.56
C ASP A 268 -12.64 23.46 11.33
N PRO A 269 -13.24 23.08 10.19
CA PRO A 269 -13.60 21.71 9.88
C PRO A 269 -12.39 20.76 9.81
N GLU A 270 -11.17 21.26 9.64
CA GLU A 270 -9.93 20.47 9.52
C GLU A 270 -9.30 20.03 10.86
N LEU A 271 -9.82 20.49 12.00
CA LEU A 271 -9.39 19.97 13.31
C LEU A 271 -9.92 18.56 13.55
N ASP A 272 -9.00 17.62 13.84
CA ASP A 272 -9.36 16.25 14.19
C ASP A 272 -10.22 16.18 15.47
N LEU A 273 -10.93 15.05 15.61
CA LEU A 273 -11.87 14.78 16.69
C LEU A 273 -11.22 14.71 18.09
N GLU A 274 -9.96 14.30 18.19
CA GLU A 274 -9.24 14.17 19.46
C GLU A 274 -8.83 15.54 20.00
N THR A 275 -8.35 16.43 19.13
CA THR A 275 -7.99 17.80 19.46
C THR A 275 -9.22 18.60 19.90
N ARG A 276 -10.38 18.36 19.27
CA ARG A 276 -11.68 18.92 19.72
C ARG A 276 -12.13 18.36 21.07
N GLY A 277 -11.86 17.08 21.34
CA GLY A 277 -12.16 16.42 22.61
C GLY A 277 -11.34 16.98 23.78
N ALA A 278 -10.04 17.15 23.60
CA ALA A 278 -9.13 17.69 24.62
C ALA A 278 -9.48 19.16 25.00
N LEU A 279 -9.85 19.98 24.01
CA LEU A 279 -10.28 21.37 24.24
C LEU A 279 -11.64 21.49 24.95
N ARG A 280 -12.55 20.52 24.77
CA ARG A 280 -13.81 20.44 25.53
C ARG A 280 -13.59 20.00 26.98
N LEU A 281 -12.71 19.03 27.21
CA LEU A 281 -12.34 18.57 28.57
C LEU A 281 -11.66 19.68 29.39
N ALA A 282 -10.81 20.49 28.76
CA ALA A 282 -10.14 21.62 29.42
C ALA A 282 -11.10 22.76 29.83
N ARG A 283 -12.33 22.81 29.27
CA ARG A 283 -13.36 23.81 29.63
C ARG A 283 -14.35 23.34 30.69
N GLY A 284 -14.31 22.07 31.10
CA GLY A 284 -15.17 21.58 32.18
C GLY A 284 -16.64 21.37 31.78
N ASP A 285 -16.93 21.22 30.49
CA ASP A 285 -18.30 20.96 30.02
C ASP A 285 -18.69 19.51 30.34
N ARG A 286 -19.36 19.31 31.49
CA ARG A 286 -20.04 18.05 31.84
C ARG A 286 -21.48 18.12 31.35
N GLU A 287 -21.81 17.42 30.27
CA GLU A 287 -23.18 16.95 30.03
C GLU A 287 -23.22 15.43 29.86
N VAL A 288 -24.01 14.84 30.73
CA VAL A 288 -24.36 13.43 30.85
C VAL A 288 -25.57 13.18 29.94
N ALA A 289 -25.46 12.24 29.00
CA ALA A 289 -26.61 11.65 28.34
C ALA A 289 -26.71 10.16 28.70
N VAL A 290 -27.32 9.88 29.85
CA VAL A 290 -27.85 8.56 30.21
C VAL A 290 -29.35 8.59 29.90
N GLY A 291 -29.76 7.93 28.83
CA GLY A 291 -31.17 7.64 28.55
C GLY A 291 -31.50 6.19 28.93
N LYS A 292 -32.26 6.00 30.01
CA LYS A 292 -32.88 4.71 30.39
C LYS A 292 -34.13 4.45 29.55
N VAL A 293 -34.32 3.23 29.07
CA VAL A 293 -35.65 2.60 28.87
C VAL A 293 -35.57 1.09 29.17
N GLY A 294 -36.31 0.62 30.20
CA GLY A 294 -36.86 -0.74 30.24
C GLY A 294 -36.30 -1.73 31.27
N ASP A 295 -37.03 -1.93 32.37
CA ASP A 295 -36.78 -2.92 33.44
C ASP A 295 -37.21 -4.35 33.05
N ARG A 296 -36.29 -5.33 33.15
CA ARG A 296 -36.44 -6.71 33.71
C ARG A 296 -35.20 -7.59 33.43
N PRO A 297 -34.80 -8.52 34.33
CA PRO A 297 -33.60 -9.34 34.17
C PRO A 297 -33.93 -10.72 33.55
N VAL A 298 -33.17 -11.16 32.55
CA VAL A 298 -33.10 -12.58 32.14
C VAL A 298 -31.65 -12.95 31.79
N PHE A 299 -31.27 -14.13 32.26
CA PHE A 299 -29.94 -14.76 32.30
C PHE A 299 -29.21 -14.93 30.96
N ALA A 300 -27.89 -15.07 31.10
CA ALA A 300 -26.88 -15.33 30.09
C ALA A 300 -27.23 -16.42 29.06
N GLY A 301 -26.94 -16.12 27.80
CA GLY A 301 -26.94 -17.06 26.70
C GLY A 301 -26.21 -16.46 25.50
N PHE A 302 -25.10 -17.08 25.11
CA PHE A 302 -24.30 -16.75 23.93
C PHE A 302 -25.19 -16.53 22.70
N ARG A 303 -25.03 -15.40 22.02
CA ARG A 303 -25.64 -15.15 20.70
C ARG A 303 -24.53 -15.16 19.65
N VAL A 304 -24.35 -16.30 19.00
CA VAL A 304 -23.65 -16.39 17.71
C VAL A 304 -24.64 -15.90 16.66
N THR A 305 -24.41 -14.70 16.12
CA THR A 305 -25.18 -14.19 14.98
C THR A 305 -24.63 -14.81 13.70
N TRP A 306 -25.35 -15.79 13.16
CA TRP A 306 -25.24 -16.15 11.75
C TRP A 306 -26.03 -15.12 10.94
N LYS A 307 -25.34 -14.21 10.25
CA LYS A 307 -25.95 -13.29 9.31
C LYS A 307 -25.73 -13.80 7.89
N ASP A 308 -26.84 -13.80 7.15
CA ASP A 308 -26.94 -13.79 5.68
C ASP A 308 -26.56 -15.09 4.93
N ARG A 309 -27.53 -16.02 4.81
CA ARG A 309 -27.66 -16.93 3.66
C ARG A 309 -29.13 -17.03 3.25
N GLU A 310 -29.38 -16.95 1.94
CA GLU A 310 -30.71 -16.89 1.33
C GLU A 310 -31.60 -18.11 1.61
N VAL A 311 -32.91 -17.86 1.60
CA VAL A 311 -33.97 -18.82 1.91
C VAL A 311 -34.67 -19.23 0.61
N ALA A 312 -34.47 -20.47 0.15
CA ALA A 312 -35.31 -21.01 -0.92
C ALA A 312 -36.75 -21.18 -0.40
N ARG A 313 -37.72 -20.60 -1.11
CA ARG A 313 -39.16 -20.73 -0.81
C ARG A 313 -39.72 -21.92 -1.56
N VAL A 314 -40.26 -22.91 -0.84
CA VAL A 314 -40.95 -24.05 -1.45
C VAL A 314 -42.47 -23.84 -1.30
N PRO A 315 -43.27 -23.98 -2.36
CA PRO A 315 -44.72 -23.89 -2.27
C PRO A 315 -45.28 -25.13 -1.56
N LEU A 316 -46.11 -24.91 -0.54
CA LEU A 316 -46.88 -25.96 0.12
C LEU A 316 -48.22 -26.16 -0.61
N PRO A 317 -48.86 -27.34 -0.48
CA PRO A 317 -50.10 -27.68 -1.18
C PRO A 317 -51.30 -26.76 -0.90
N ASP A 318 -51.23 -25.93 0.15
CA ASP A 318 -52.25 -24.95 0.53
C ASP A 318 -52.00 -23.54 -0.04
N GLY A 319 -51.00 -23.37 -0.91
CA GLY A 319 -50.64 -22.09 -1.53
C GLY A 319 -49.78 -21.18 -0.64
N LYS A 320 -49.35 -21.63 0.55
CA LYS A 320 -48.40 -20.89 1.39
C LYS A 320 -46.96 -21.27 1.07
N THR A 321 -46.04 -20.32 1.21
CA THR A 321 -44.60 -20.59 1.10
C THR A 321 -43.99 -20.75 2.49
N GLY A 322 -43.47 -21.95 2.78
CA GLY A 322 -42.71 -22.24 4.00
C GLY A 322 -41.22 -22.01 3.81
N LYS A 323 -40.53 -21.48 4.83
CA LYS A 323 -39.07 -21.34 4.84
C LYS A 323 -38.46 -22.67 5.32
N LEU A 324 -37.69 -23.36 4.47
CA LEU A 324 -36.95 -24.57 4.87
C LEU A 324 -35.45 -24.28 4.77
N TYR A 325 -34.74 -24.45 5.88
CA TYR A 325 -33.29 -24.25 5.93
C TYR A 325 -32.58 -25.40 5.21
N VAL A 326 -31.81 -25.11 4.17
CA VAL A 326 -31.11 -26.11 3.33
C VAL A 326 -30.18 -27.02 4.15
N ALA A 327 -29.55 -26.48 5.20
CA ALA A 327 -28.74 -27.27 6.14
C ALA A 327 -29.57 -28.26 6.99
N ALA A 328 -30.81 -27.90 7.34
CA ALA A 328 -31.70 -28.79 8.08
C ALA A 328 -32.24 -29.92 7.19
N ALA A 329 -32.51 -29.66 5.91
CA ALA A 329 -32.91 -30.69 4.95
C ALA A 329 -31.78 -31.68 4.64
N ALA A 330 -30.53 -31.20 4.52
CA ALA A 330 -29.36 -32.07 4.37
C ALA A 330 -29.09 -32.89 5.64
N GLY A 331 -29.21 -32.28 6.82
CA GLY A 331 -29.12 -32.97 8.11
C GLY A 331 -30.20 -34.04 8.30
N LEU A 332 -31.44 -33.75 7.91
CA LEU A 332 -32.56 -34.71 7.94
C LEU A 332 -32.37 -35.84 6.92
N LYS A 333 -31.82 -35.57 5.73
CA LYS A 333 -31.51 -36.60 4.72
C LYS A 333 -30.37 -37.50 5.17
N GLY A 334 -29.34 -36.93 5.80
CA GLY A 334 -28.25 -37.67 6.44
C GLY A 334 -28.74 -38.53 7.59
N LEU A 335 -29.61 -37.99 8.46
CA LEU A 335 -30.21 -38.73 9.59
C LEU A 335 -31.14 -39.86 9.10
N ALA A 336 -31.92 -39.62 8.04
CA ALA A 336 -32.77 -40.63 7.42
C ALA A 336 -31.94 -41.75 6.78
N LEU A 337 -30.85 -41.44 6.10
CA LEU A 337 -29.91 -42.44 5.57
C LEU A 337 -29.25 -43.24 6.69
N LEU A 338 -28.91 -42.61 7.82
CA LEU A 338 -28.23 -43.28 8.93
C LEU A 338 -29.15 -44.19 9.76
N LEU A 339 -30.44 -43.89 9.82
CA LEU A 339 -31.41 -44.62 10.65
C LEU A 339 -32.37 -45.52 9.87
N ILE A 340 -32.81 -45.11 8.68
CA ILE A 340 -33.87 -45.81 7.93
C ILE A 340 -33.28 -46.80 6.94
N ALA A 341 -32.20 -46.46 6.24
CA ALA A 341 -31.57 -47.36 5.27
C ALA A 341 -31.11 -48.69 5.91
N PRO A 342 -30.46 -48.71 7.09
CA PRO A 342 -30.07 -49.97 7.74
C PRO A 342 -31.28 -50.85 8.07
N ILE A 343 -32.42 -50.25 8.46
CA ILE A 343 -33.64 -51.00 8.78
C ILE A 343 -34.22 -51.66 7.52
N VAL A 344 -34.25 -50.95 6.39
CA VAL A 344 -34.77 -51.48 5.12
C VAL A 344 -33.84 -52.56 4.56
N GLU A 345 -32.53 -52.32 4.57
CA GLU A 345 -31.51 -53.28 4.12
C GLU A 345 -31.53 -54.55 4.98
N THR A 346 -31.47 -54.39 6.31
CA THR A 346 -31.53 -55.51 7.24
C THR A 346 -32.84 -56.30 7.08
N ARG A 347 -33.97 -55.63 6.82
CA ARG A 347 -35.25 -56.31 6.57
C ARG A 347 -35.28 -57.07 5.25
N ALA A 348 -34.79 -56.48 4.16
CA ALA A 348 -34.73 -57.13 2.85
C ALA A 348 -33.83 -58.37 2.88
N PHE A 349 -32.66 -58.27 3.50
CA PHE A 349 -31.71 -59.38 3.65
C PHE A 349 -32.26 -60.49 4.56
N GLN A 350 -32.98 -60.15 5.64
CA GLN A 350 -33.53 -61.15 6.55
C GLN A 350 -34.77 -61.85 6.00
N GLN A 351 -35.70 -61.12 5.37
CA GLN A 351 -36.90 -61.72 4.80
C GLN A 351 -36.59 -62.55 3.55
N GLY A 352 -35.68 -62.09 2.70
CA GLY A 352 -35.29 -62.80 1.48
C GLY A 352 -34.28 -63.92 1.71
N GLY A 353 -33.31 -63.72 2.60
CA GLY A 353 -32.17 -64.64 2.75
C GLY A 353 -32.38 -65.71 3.82
N LEU A 354 -32.88 -65.35 5.01
CA LEU A 354 -32.91 -66.28 6.15
C LEU A 354 -34.12 -67.22 6.12
N ALA A 355 -35.31 -66.69 5.84
CA ALA A 355 -36.52 -67.50 5.84
C ALA A 355 -36.58 -68.43 4.62
N LEU A 356 -36.34 -67.90 3.43
CA LEU A 356 -36.43 -68.67 2.18
C LEU A 356 -35.29 -69.68 2.04
N ALA A 357 -34.05 -69.33 2.40
CA ALA A 357 -32.93 -70.27 2.29
C ALA A 357 -32.99 -71.37 3.35
N ALA A 358 -33.39 -71.06 4.59
CA ALA A 358 -33.52 -72.10 5.63
C ALA A 358 -34.64 -73.09 5.28
N GLU A 359 -35.76 -72.61 4.76
CA GLU A 359 -36.84 -73.47 4.28
C GLU A 359 -36.40 -74.32 3.09
N HIS A 360 -35.65 -73.75 2.15
CA HIS A 360 -35.11 -74.50 1.01
C HIS A 360 -34.11 -75.57 1.44
N LEU A 361 -33.17 -75.24 2.33
CA LEU A 361 -32.15 -76.16 2.85
C LEU A 361 -32.77 -77.29 3.67
N ALA A 362 -33.85 -77.02 4.43
CA ALA A 362 -34.58 -78.04 5.15
C ALA A 362 -35.22 -79.08 4.20
N ARG A 363 -35.66 -78.67 3.00
CA ARG A 363 -36.16 -79.59 1.97
C ARG A 363 -35.09 -80.53 1.42
N PHE A 364 -33.79 -80.22 1.61
CA PHE A 364 -32.66 -81.08 1.26
C PHE A 364 -32.18 -81.97 2.43
N GLY A 365 -32.98 -82.12 3.49
CA GLY A 365 -32.69 -83.04 4.59
C GLY A 365 -31.75 -82.48 5.67
N LEU A 366 -31.42 -81.18 5.63
CA LEU A 366 -30.73 -80.52 6.73
C LEU A 366 -31.67 -80.34 7.92
N SER A 367 -31.17 -80.63 9.12
CA SER A 367 -31.90 -80.29 10.34
C SER A 367 -32.16 -78.79 10.39
N GLN A 368 -33.31 -78.38 10.95
CA GLN A 368 -33.67 -76.96 11.04
C GLN A 368 -32.57 -76.07 11.66
N PRO A 369 -31.85 -76.50 12.73
CA PRO A 369 -30.71 -75.74 13.24
C PRO A 369 -29.55 -75.60 12.24
N ALA A 370 -29.24 -76.67 11.49
CA ALA A 370 -28.18 -76.64 10.48
C ALA A 370 -28.57 -75.75 9.27
N ALA A 371 -29.82 -75.83 8.83
CA ALA A 371 -30.35 -75.00 7.75
C ALA A 371 -30.33 -73.50 8.11
N ILE A 372 -30.70 -73.17 9.35
CA ILE A 372 -30.62 -71.80 9.90
C ILE A 372 -29.16 -71.35 9.96
N ALA A 373 -28.25 -72.15 10.53
CA ALA A 373 -26.83 -71.79 10.64
C ALA A 373 -26.18 -71.52 9.28
N ILE A 374 -26.46 -72.36 8.27
CA ILE A 374 -25.94 -72.18 6.90
C ILE A 374 -26.55 -70.92 6.25
N SER A 375 -27.84 -70.67 6.45
CA SER A 375 -28.52 -69.49 5.90
C SER A 375 -28.02 -68.20 6.54
N VAL A 376 -27.80 -68.21 7.85
CA VAL A 376 -27.15 -67.12 8.58
C VAL A 376 -25.77 -66.80 8.00
N ALA A 377 -24.92 -67.82 7.83
CA ALA A 377 -23.57 -67.63 7.28
C ALA A 377 -23.60 -67.12 5.82
N GLY A 378 -24.50 -67.67 4.99
CA GLY A 378 -24.66 -67.26 3.60
C GLY A 378 -25.14 -65.81 3.45
N VAL A 379 -26.09 -65.39 4.28
CA VAL A 379 -26.60 -64.01 4.29
C VAL A 379 -25.52 -63.03 4.74
N GLY A 380 -24.76 -63.37 5.79
CA GLY A 380 -23.65 -62.53 6.23
C GLY A 380 -22.57 -62.34 5.17
N LEU A 381 -22.24 -63.40 4.42
CA LEU A 381 -21.28 -63.32 3.31
C LEU A 381 -21.82 -62.48 2.15
N ALA A 382 -23.09 -62.67 1.78
CA ALA A 382 -23.74 -61.89 0.73
C ALA A 382 -23.80 -60.40 1.06
N PHE A 383 -24.08 -60.06 2.33
CA PHE A 383 -24.09 -58.69 2.82
C PHE A 383 -22.70 -58.04 2.75
N ALA A 384 -21.66 -58.73 3.24
CA ALA A 384 -20.28 -58.25 3.14
C ALA A 384 -19.84 -58.04 1.69
N PHE A 385 -20.24 -58.94 0.79
CA PHE A 385 -19.94 -58.83 -0.64
C PHE A 385 -20.68 -57.67 -1.32
N ALA A 386 -21.92 -57.38 -0.93
CA ALA A 386 -22.67 -56.23 -1.43
C ALA A 386 -21.99 -54.90 -1.04
N HIS A 387 -21.56 -54.74 0.22
CA HIS A 387 -20.81 -53.56 0.66
C HIS A 387 -19.46 -53.42 -0.06
N PHE A 388 -18.77 -54.53 -0.30
CA PHE A 388 -17.56 -54.55 -1.11
C PHE A 388 -17.81 -54.02 -2.53
N ILE A 389 -18.85 -54.52 -3.22
CA ILE A 389 -19.19 -54.06 -4.58
C ILE A 389 -19.50 -52.58 -4.59
N VAL A 390 -20.34 -52.09 -3.66
CA VAL A 390 -20.74 -50.67 -3.62
C VAL A 390 -19.52 -49.77 -3.43
N ARG A 391 -18.63 -50.09 -2.48
CA ARG A 391 -17.40 -49.30 -2.26
C ARG A 391 -16.48 -49.33 -3.48
N TRP A 392 -16.34 -50.51 -4.10
CA TRP A 392 -15.53 -50.67 -5.29
C TRP A 392 -16.07 -49.83 -6.46
N VAL A 393 -17.38 -49.86 -6.71
CA VAL A 393 -18.06 -49.06 -7.75
C VAL A 393 -17.90 -47.56 -7.48
N VAL A 394 -18.11 -47.11 -6.25
CA VAL A 394 -17.95 -45.70 -5.88
C VAL A 394 -16.51 -45.24 -6.12
N ARG A 395 -15.51 -46.05 -5.76
CA ARG A 395 -14.10 -45.73 -5.98
C ARG A 395 -13.75 -45.69 -7.47
N ALA A 396 -14.25 -46.66 -8.24
CA ALA A 396 -14.04 -46.72 -9.69
C ALA A 396 -14.70 -45.55 -10.42
N TYR A 397 -15.84 -45.08 -9.94
CA TYR A 397 -16.50 -43.87 -10.45
C TYR A 397 -15.68 -42.61 -10.14
N GLN A 398 -15.17 -42.48 -8.91
CA GLN A 398 -14.46 -41.28 -8.46
C GLN A 398 -13.04 -41.12 -9.02
N ASN A 399 -12.31 -42.23 -9.18
CA ASN A 399 -10.88 -42.19 -9.50
C ASN A 399 -10.56 -42.87 -10.85
N GLY A 400 -11.59 -43.14 -11.65
CA GLY A 400 -11.49 -43.92 -12.88
C GLY A 400 -11.37 -45.43 -12.64
N TRP A 401 -11.76 -46.22 -13.63
CA TRP A 401 -11.90 -47.68 -13.48
C TRP A 401 -10.58 -48.38 -13.09
N ARG A 402 -9.43 -47.87 -13.55
CA ARG A 402 -8.10 -48.42 -13.26
C ARG A 402 -7.70 -48.28 -11.78
N ALA A 403 -8.16 -47.23 -11.10
CA ALA A 403 -7.85 -47.01 -9.69
C ALA A 403 -8.42 -48.11 -8.79
N GLY A 404 -9.55 -48.71 -9.18
CA GLY A 404 -10.18 -49.85 -8.49
C GLY A 404 -9.38 -51.16 -8.57
N PHE A 405 -8.34 -51.22 -9.40
CA PHE A 405 -7.50 -52.42 -9.60
C PHE A 405 -6.05 -52.23 -9.14
N THR A 406 -5.71 -51.10 -8.50
CA THR A 406 -4.37 -50.92 -7.95
C THR A 406 -4.13 -51.90 -6.79
N ARG A 407 -2.88 -52.35 -6.63
CA ARG A 407 -2.51 -53.29 -5.55
C ARG A 407 -2.89 -52.75 -4.16
N ALA A 408 -2.74 -51.43 -3.95
CA ALA A 408 -3.14 -50.76 -2.73
C ALA A 408 -4.66 -50.81 -2.53
N ALA A 409 -5.44 -50.48 -3.57
CA ALA A 409 -6.90 -50.51 -3.51
C ALA A 409 -7.44 -51.92 -3.20
N VAL A 410 -6.94 -52.94 -3.91
CA VAL A 410 -7.36 -54.35 -3.71
C VAL A 410 -7.01 -54.83 -2.30
N THR A 411 -5.82 -54.48 -1.79
CA THR A 411 -5.41 -54.86 -0.43
C THR A 411 -6.34 -54.25 0.62
N GLU A 412 -6.73 -52.98 0.43
CA GLU A 412 -7.65 -52.31 1.34
C GLU A 412 -9.07 -52.87 1.24
N ASP A 413 -9.53 -53.19 0.03
CA ASP A 413 -10.84 -53.81 -0.17
C ASP A 413 -10.93 -55.20 0.46
N LEU A 414 -9.84 -55.99 0.42
CA LEU A 414 -9.77 -57.31 1.08
C LEU A 414 -9.79 -57.19 2.61
N LYS A 415 -9.06 -56.21 3.19
CA LYS A 415 -9.12 -55.95 4.64
C LYS A 415 -10.53 -55.57 5.06
N THR A 416 -11.17 -54.70 4.28
CA THR A 416 -12.51 -54.22 4.60
C THR A 416 -13.57 -55.31 4.40
N LEU A 417 -13.41 -56.17 3.38
CA LEU A 417 -14.24 -57.36 3.21
C LEU A 417 -14.11 -58.32 4.40
N ALA A 418 -12.89 -58.58 4.89
CA ALA A 418 -12.68 -59.41 6.08
C ALA A 418 -13.36 -58.82 7.32
N PHE A 419 -13.29 -57.50 7.50
CA PHE A 419 -14.01 -56.79 8.55
C PHE A 419 -15.52 -56.93 8.40
N ASP A 420 -16.06 -56.72 7.20
CA ASP A 420 -17.50 -56.80 6.93
C ASP A 420 -18.05 -58.22 7.11
N VAL A 421 -17.26 -59.25 6.80
CA VAL A 421 -17.58 -60.66 7.10
C VAL A 421 -17.64 -60.88 8.61
N GLY A 422 -16.67 -60.36 9.37
CA GLY A 422 -16.67 -60.43 10.83
C GLY A 422 -17.84 -59.69 11.48
N ALA A 423 -18.14 -58.48 11.00
CA ALA A 423 -19.26 -57.66 11.45
C ALA A 423 -20.61 -58.35 11.14
N SER A 424 -20.75 -58.90 9.93
CA SER A 424 -21.94 -59.67 9.54
C SER A 424 -22.14 -60.92 10.40
N ALA A 425 -21.07 -61.64 10.73
CA ALA A 425 -21.14 -62.79 11.62
C ALA A 425 -21.60 -62.38 13.04
N LEU A 426 -21.09 -61.26 13.54
CA LEU A 426 -21.50 -60.70 14.85
C LEU A 426 -22.97 -60.28 14.86
N LEU A 427 -23.42 -59.55 13.83
CA LEU A 427 -24.82 -59.10 13.65
C LEU A 427 -25.81 -60.27 13.53
N SER A 428 -25.30 -61.45 13.20
CA SER A 428 -26.08 -62.66 13.04
C SER A 428 -26.25 -63.48 14.32
N LEU A 429 -25.38 -63.29 15.33
CA LEU A 429 -25.45 -64.02 16.60
C LEU A 429 -26.81 -63.94 17.33
N PRO A 430 -27.53 -62.80 17.33
CA PRO A 430 -28.85 -62.71 17.96
C PRO A 430 -29.86 -63.73 17.42
N PHE A 431 -29.74 -64.16 16.16
CA PHE A 431 -30.63 -65.15 15.54
C PHE A 431 -30.44 -66.58 16.05
N LEU A 432 -29.33 -66.85 16.75
CA LEU A 432 -29.07 -68.16 17.34
C LEU A 432 -29.74 -68.33 18.71
N VAL A 433 -30.10 -67.22 19.37
CA VAL A 433 -30.54 -67.23 20.78
C VAL A 433 -31.85 -66.49 21.04
N LEU A 434 -32.26 -65.56 20.17
CA LEU A 434 -33.50 -64.78 20.31
C LEU A 434 -34.57 -65.25 19.31
N SER A 435 -35.83 -64.90 19.58
CA SER A 435 -36.90 -65.04 18.60
C SER A 435 -36.61 -64.17 17.36
N PRO A 436 -37.09 -64.53 16.15
CA PRO A 436 -36.79 -63.79 14.93
C PRO A 436 -37.08 -62.29 15.01
N VAL A 437 -38.16 -61.89 15.69
CA VAL A 437 -38.56 -60.48 15.87
C VAL A 437 -37.58 -59.73 16.78
N ASN A 438 -37.14 -60.34 17.87
CA ASN A 438 -36.19 -59.71 18.79
C ASN A 438 -34.77 -59.67 18.20
N ALA A 439 -34.37 -60.75 17.51
CA ALA A 439 -33.12 -60.80 16.76
C ALA A 439 -33.05 -59.72 15.68
N PHE A 440 -34.16 -59.45 14.97
CA PHE A 440 -34.26 -58.35 13.99
C PHE A 440 -33.91 -57.00 14.64
N TRP A 441 -34.56 -56.62 15.73
CA TRP A 441 -34.38 -55.31 16.33
C TRP A 441 -32.98 -55.13 16.93
N VAL A 442 -32.43 -56.18 17.54
CA VAL A 442 -31.05 -56.16 18.07
C VAL A 442 -30.04 -56.02 16.93
N ALA A 443 -30.20 -56.80 15.85
CA ALA A 443 -29.32 -56.71 14.68
C ALA A 443 -29.42 -55.35 13.97
N ALA A 444 -30.64 -54.81 13.81
CA ALA A 444 -30.86 -53.50 13.20
C ALA A 444 -30.24 -52.36 14.03
N ALA A 445 -30.39 -52.41 15.35
CA ALA A 445 -29.78 -51.43 16.26
C ALA A 445 -28.23 -51.52 16.23
N ALA A 446 -27.68 -52.73 16.29
CA ALA A 446 -26.24 -52.94 16.18
C ALA A 446 -25.69 -52.51 14.81
N HIS A 447 -26.42 -52.76 13.72
CA HIS A 447 -26.07 -52.32 12.38
C HIS A 447 -26.06 -50.79 12.28
N ALA A 448 -27.06 -50.10 12.84
CA ALA A 448 -27.09 -48.64 12.89
C ALA A 448 -25.90 -48.07 13.70
N VAL A 449 -25.52 -48.72 14.81
CA VAL A 449 -24.34 -48.31 15.60
C VAL A 449 -23.05 -48.53 14.83
N ILE A 450 -22.88 -49.67 14.15
CA ILE A 450 -21.70 -49.95 13.31
C ILE A 450 -21.58 -48.92 12.19
N ASN A 451 -22.69 -48.60 11.51
CA ASN A 451 -22.71 -47.58 10.46
C ASN A 451 -22.42 -46.18 11.03
N GLY A 452 -22.92 -45.86 12.22
CA GLY A 452 -22.61 -44.61 12.91
C GLY A 452 -21.14 -44.47 13.31
N ILE A 453 -20.53 -45.54 13.83
CA ILE A 453 -19.10 -45.59 14.16
C ILE A 453 -18.26 -45.49 12.90
N TRP A 454 -18.60 -46.25 11.86
CA TRP A 454 -17.90 -46.21 10.57
C TRP A 454 -17.98 -44.81 9.95
N TRP A 455 -19.16 -44.19 10.00
CA TRP A 455 -19.39 -42.81 9.58
C TRP A 455 -18.53 -41.83 10.38
N LEU A 456 -18.46 -41.94 11.71
CA LEU A 456 -17.60 -41.08 12.54
C LEU A 456 -16.12 -41.24 12.20
N LEU A 457 -15.64 -42.47 12.03
CA LEU A 457 -14.23 -42.76 11.73
C LEU A 457 -13.82 -42.30 10.33
N HIS A 458 -14.74 -42.31 9.35
CA HIS A 458 -14.43 -42.02 7.95
C HIS A 458 -15.04 -40.70 7.43
N SER A 459 -15.83 -39.97 8.24
CA SER A 459 -16.46 -38.69 7.85
C SER A 459 -15.45 -37.62 7.46
N ARG A 460 -14.25 -37.62 8.07
CA ARG A 460 -13.14 -36.74 7.66
C ARG A 460 -12.62 -37.01 6.24
N VAL A 461 -12.83 -38.22 5.71
CA VAL A 461 -12.36 -38.64 4.37
C VAL A 461 -13.50 -38.58 3.33
N TRP A 462 -14.74 -38.85 3.75
CA TRP A 462 -15.90 -38.96 2.84
C TRP A 462 -16.64 -37.64 2.57
N PHE A 463 -16.73 -36.72 3.54
CA PHE A 463 -17.48 -35.47 3.36
C PHE A 463 -16.82 -34.41 2.45
N PRO A 464 -15.49 -34.22 2.46
CA PRO A 464 -14.90 -33.17 1.63
C PRO A 464 -15.06 -33.40 0.12
N LYS A 465 -15.17 -34.66 -0.32
CA LYS A 465 -15.20 -35.00 -1.75
C LYS A 465 -16.59 -35.06 -2.39
N PHE A 466 -17.65 -35.35 -1.63
CA PHE A 466 -19.03 -35.31 -2.15
C PHE A 466 -19.64 -33.90 -2.16
N TRP A 467 -18.93 -32.93 -1.59
CA TRP A 467 -19.41 -31.56 -1.39
C TRP A 467 -18.31 -30.53 -1.68
N LYS A 468 -17.39 -30.83 -2.62
CA LYS A 468 -16.68 -29.72 -3.27
C LYS A 468 -17.73 -28.97 -4.09
N PRO A 469 -18.02 -27.69 -3.80
CA PRO A 469 -18.79 -26.87 -4.71
C PRO A 469 -18.09 -26.97 -6.08
N GLN A 470 -18.81 -27.39 -7.11
CA GLN A 470 -18.26 -27.30 -8.47
C GLN A 470 -17.88 -25.85 -8.70
N SER A 471 -16.68 -25.62 -9.24
CA SER A 471 -16.24 -24.30 -9.60
C SER A 471 -17.27 -23.68 -10.54
N ILE A 472 -17.64 -22.41 -10.30
CA ILE A 472 -18.48 -21.69 -11.26
C ILE A 472 -17.75 -21.49 -12.60
N PHE A 473 -16.42 -21.60 -12.63
CA PHE A 473 -15.57 -21.44 -13.81
C PHE A 473 -15.49 -22.72 -14.66
N ASN A 474 -16.64 -23.28 -15.03
CA ASN A 474 -16.74 -24.58 -15.71
C ASN A 474 -16.72 -24.49 -17.24
N ARG A 475 -16.60 -23.29 -17.82
CA ARG A 475 -16.61 -23.09 -19.26
C ARG A 475 -15.40 -22.27 -19.69
N VAL A 476 -14.34 -22.97 -20.10
CA VAL A 476 -13.18 -22.33 -20.73
C VAL A 476 -13.36 -22.33 -22.24
N GLU A 477 -13.44 -21.15 -22.84
CA GLU A 477 -13.50 -20.96 -24.29
C GLU A 477 -12.13 -20.53 -24.83
N ILE A 478 -11.76 -21.07 -25.98
CA ILE A 478 -10.56 -20.65 -26.71
C ILE A 478 -10.97 -19.46 -27.59
N VAL A 479 -10.25 -18.35 -27.47
CA VAL A 479 -10.48 -17.17 -28.31
C VAL A 479 -9.42 -17.12 -29.39
N ASP A 480 -9.84 -16.78 -30.61
CA ASP A 480 -8.94 -16.60 -31.75
C ASP A 480 -7.79 -15.64 -31.40
N THR A 481 -6.59 -16.04 -31.82
CA THR A 481 -5.36 -15.23 -31.77
C THR A 481 -5.62 -13.81 -32.30
N PRO A 482 -4.89 -12.78 -31.79
CA PRO A 482 -4.98 -11.42 -32.31
C PRO A 482 -4.92 -11.42 -33.84
N PRO A 483 -5.75 -10.61 -34.53
CA PRO A 483 -5.94 -10.68 -35.98
C PRO A 483 -4.69 -10.42 -36.82
N ASP A 484 -3.61 -9.94 -36.19
CA ASP A 484 -2.30 -9.68 -36.74
C ASP A 484 -1.30 -10.86 -36.61
N ALA A 485 -1.66 -11.94 -35.92
CA ALA A 485 -0.86 -13.16 -35.86
C ALA A 485 -1.23 -14.13 -37.00
N GLU A 486 -0.24 -14.55 -37.81
CA GLU A 486 -0.47 -15.62 -38.79
C GLU A 486 -0.94 -16.91 -38.08
N PRO A 487 -1.95 -17.62 -38.62
CA PRO A 487 -2.42 -18.88 -38.04
C PRO A 487 -1.27 -19.88 -37.99
N ASN A 488 -0.93 -20.34 -36.79
CA ASN A 488 0.02 -21.42 -36.58
C ASN A 488 -0.70 -22.51 -35.77
N GLY A 489 -0.88 -23.69 -36.35
CA GLY A 489 -1.58 -24.81 -35.71
C GLY A 489 -1.00 -25.20 -34.35
N ASP A 490 0.30 -24.96 -34.13
CA ASP A 490 0.94 -25.21 -32.85
C ASP A 490 0.40 -24.29 -31.73
N ARG A 491 0.00 -23.06 -32.06
CA ARG A 491 -0.52 -22.08 -31.07
C ARG A 491 -1.92 -22.41 -30.60
N GLU A 492 -2.79 -22.85 -31.51
CA GLU A 492 -4.15 -23.28 -31.18
C GLU A 492 -4.10 -24.50 -30.26
N PHE A 493 -3.24 -25.48 -30.59
CA PHE A 493 -3.00 -26.65 -29.76
C PHE A 493 -2.46 -26.31 -28.36
N LEU A 494 -1.48 -25.41 -28.27
CA LEU A 494 -0.96 -24.95 -26.97
C LEU A 494 -2.01 -24.19 -26.16
N THR A 495 -2.83 -23.37 -26.81
CA THR A 495 -3.91 -22.62 -26.16
C THR A 495 -4.97 -23.57 -25.60
N GLU A 496 -5.34 -24.59 -26.37
CA GLU A 496 -6.25 -25.65 -25.90
C GLU A 496 -5.68 -26.39 -24.70
N ARG A 497 -4.39 -26.75 -24.72
CA ARG A 497 -3.72 -27.42 -23.58
C ARG A 497 -3.75 -26.58 -22.32
N VAL A 498 -3.41 -25.29 -22.42
CA VAL A 498 -3.44 -24.38 -21.25
C VAL A 498 -4.86 -24.14 -20.77
N ALA A 499 -5.84 -23.99 -21.68
CA ALA A 499 -7.25 -23.87 -21.32
C ALA A 499 -7.76 -25.09 -20.54
N GLN A 500 -7.42 -26.31 -20.99
CA GLN A 500 -7.78 -27.55 -20.30
C GLN A 500 -7.09 -27.66 -18.92
N ALA A 501 -5.80 -27.34 -18.85
CA ALA A 501 -5.03 -27.32 -17.60
C ALA A 501 -5.61 -26.33 -16.58
N MET A 502 -5.96 -25.12 -17.01
CA MET A 502 -6.62 -24.13 -16.17
C MET A 502 -8.00 -24.61 -15.69
N SER A 503 -8.80 -25.20 -16.58
CA SER A 503 -10.11 -25.75 -16.23
C SER A 503 -9.97 -26.81 -15.14
N HIS A 504 -9.01 -27.73 -15.30
CA HIS A 504 -8.75 -28.79 -14.31
C HIS A 504 -8.39 -28.21 -12.94
N GLU A 505 -7.49 -27.23 -12.89
CA GLU A 505 -7.05 -26.64 -11.63
C GLU A 505 -8.11 -25.77 -10.96
N PHE A 506 -8.88 -25.01 -11.74
CA PHE A 506 -9.97 -24.22 -11.20
C PHE A 506 -11.14 -25.07 -10.74
N ASP A 507 -11.36 -26.25 -11.33
CA ASP A 507 -12.30 -27.26 -10.83
C ASP A 507 -11.81 -27.92 -9.53
N ALA A 508 -10.49 -28.00 -9.35
CA ALA A 508 -9.89 -28.55 -8.13
C ALA A 508 -10.00 -27.57 -6.94
N GLN A 509 -10.07 -26.27 -7.21
CA GLN A 509 -10.21 -25.19 -6.23
C GLN A 509 -11.68 -24.78 -6.01
N SER A 510 -11.96 -24.17 -4.86
CA SER A 510 -13.25 -23.52 -4.63
C SER A 510 -13.35 -22.23 -5.45
N SER A 511 -14.57 -21.83 -5.80
CA SER A 511 -14.78 -20.56 -6.51
C SER A 511 -14.29 -19.36 -5.72
N GLU A 512 -14.37 -19.41 -4.39
CA GLU A 512 -13.83 -18.39 -3.50
C GLU A 512 -12.30 -18.29 -3.58
N GLU A 513 -11.57 -19.41 -3.69
CA GLU A 513 -10.11 -19.41 -3.86
C GLU A 513 -9.69 -18.79 -5.20
N VAL A 514 -10.38 -19.15 -6.29
CA VAL A 514 -10.13 -18.56 -7.61
C VAL A 514 -10.42 -17.05 -7.59
N VAL A 515 -11.55 -16.62 -7.00
CA VAL A 515 -11.87 -15.19 -6.87
C VAL A 515 -10.85 -14.46 -6.00
N GLN A 516 -10.36 -15.06 -4.91
CA GLN A 516 -9.30 -14.46 -4.09
C GLN A 516 -7.98 -14.31 -4.85
N MET A 517 -7.63 -15.28 -5.70
CA MET A 517 -6.50 -15.15 -6.61
C MET A 517 -6.73 -13.98 -7.58
N LEU A 518 -7.90 -13.90 -8.22
CA LEU A 518 -8.22 -12.80 -9.14
C LEU A 518 -8.15 -11.44 -8.45
N ASN A 519 -8.70 -11.32 -7.25
CA ASN A 519 -8.67 -10.08 -6.47
C ASN A 519 -7.25 -9.61 -6.16
N ARG A 520 -6.36 -10.55 -5.82
CA ARG A 520 -4.94 -10.24 -5.64
C ARG A 520 -4.33 -9.73 -6.94
N VAL A 521 -4.46 -10.52 -8.01
CA VAL A 521 -3.82 -10.26 -9.30
C VAL A 521 -4.27 -8.95 -9.94
N THR A 522 -5.56 -8.63 -9.89
CA THR A 522 -6.11 -7.42 -10.50
C THR A 522 -6.09 -6.19 -9.59
N LYS A 523 -5.79 -6.38 -8.30
CA LYS A 523 -5.92 -5.34 -7.25
C LYS A 523 -7.34 -4.76 -7.21
N ALA A 524 -8.36 -5.59 -7.47
CA ALA A 524 -9.77 -5.23 -7.40
C ALA A 524 -10.55 -6.20 -6.50
N GLU A 525 -11.69 -5.75 -5.99
CA GLU A 525 -12.56 -6.58 -5.15
C GLU A 525 -13.69 -7.17 -6.00
N TYR A 526 -13.65 -8.48 -6.21
CA TYR A 526 -14.71 -9.28 -6.80
C TYR A 526 -15.27 -10.30 -5.81
N THR A 527 -16.50 -10.71 -6.09
CA THR A 527 -17.23 -11.80 -5.45
C THR A 527 -17.50 -12.91 -6.46
N VAL A 528 -17.90 -14.11 -6.00
CA VAL A 528 -18.22 -15.23 -6.90
C VAL A 528 -19.38 -14.85 -7.84
N GLU A 529 -20.32 -14.06 -7.34
CA GLU A 529 -21.49 -13.56 -8.08
C GLU A 529 -21.15 -12.55 -9.18
N ASP A 530 -19.92 -12.01 -9.19
CA ASP A 530 -19.47 -11.10 -10.25
C ASP A 530 -19.19 -11.82 -11.58
N PHE A 531 -19.01 -13.15 -11.57
CA PHE A 531 -18.58 -13.93 -12.74
C PHE A 531 -19.70 -14.82 -13.30
N ASN A 532 -19.73 -14.97 -14.62
CA ASN A 532 -20.69 -15.87 -15.30
C ASN A 532 -20.16 -17.32 -15.46
N GLY A 533 -18.90 -17.55 -15.08
CA GLY A 533 -18.23 -18.84 -15.21
C GLY A 533 -17.47 -19.08 -16.51
N GLU A 534 -17.55 -18.13 -17.46
CA GLU A 534 -16.86 -18.22 -18.75
C GLU A 534 -15.45 -17.61 -18.64
N VAL A 535 -14.45 -18.40 -19.03
CA VAL A 535 -13.04 -17.98 -19.08
C VAL A 535 -12.54 -18.10 -20.50
N LYS A 536 -12.07 -17.01 -21.07
CA LYS A 536 -11.58 -16.93 -22.44
C LYS A 536 -10.07 -16.96 -22.46
N VAL A 537 -9.47 -18.02 -22.97
CA VAL A 537 -8.01 -18.16 -23.04
C VAL A 537 -7.56 -17.99 -24.49
N GLY A 538 -6.61 -17.09 -24.71
CA GLY A 538 -6.04 -16.82 -26.02
C GLY A 538 -4.53 -16.67 -25.93
N TRP A 539 -3.83 -17.11 -26.97
CA TRP A 539 -2.39 -16.86 -27.09
C TRP A 539 -2.07 -15.36 -27.12
N PHE A 540 -1.02 -14.95 -26.40
CA PHE A 540 -0.59 -13.56 -26.38
C PHE A 540 0.80 -13.36 -27.00
N ALA A 541 1.83 -14.03 -26.48
CA ALA A 541 3.21 -13.80 -26.92
C ALA A 541 4.14 -15.00 -26.69
N ASP A 542 5.20 -15.09 -27.49
CA ASP A 542 6.32 -16.00 -27.27
C ASP A 542 7.43 -15.30 -26.46
N GLY A 543 7.69 -15.79 -25.26
CA GLY A 543 8.91 -15.48 -24.51
C GLY A 543 10.09 -16.31 -25.01
N GLU A 544 11.27 -16.13 -24.41
CA GLU A 544 12.44 -16.97 -24.73
C GLU A 544 12.21 -18.42 -24.28
N HIS A 545 11.77 -18.58 -23.03
CA HIS A 545 11.61 -19.86 -22.32
C HIS A 545 10.15 -20.23 -22.01
N LYS A 546 9.19 -19.36 -22.35
CA LYS A 546 7.79 -19.53 -21.98
C LYS A 546 6.84 -19.03 -23.05
N HIS A 547 5.66 -19.62 -23.10
CA HIS A 547 4.52 -19.12 -23.85
C HIS A 547 3.63 -18.32 -22.92
N VAL A 548 3.20 -17.13 -23.37
CA VAL A 548 2.33 -16.24 -22.62
C VAL A 548 0.94 -16.29 -23.22
N PHE A 549 -0.05 -16.62 -22.40
CA PHE A 549 -1.46 -16.62 -22.75
C PHE A 549 -2.17 -15.52 -21.97
N ARG A 550 -3.21 -14.99 -22.58
CA ARG A 550 -4.14 -14.03 -21.99
C ARG A 550 -5.39 -14.81 -21.60
N ALA A 551 -5.75 -14.81 -20.33
CA ALA A 551 -7.05 -15.34 -19.90
C ALA A 551 -7.96 -14.19 -19.43
N GLU A 552 -9.18 -14.16 -19.97
CA GLU A 552 -10.21 -13.16 -19.72
C GLU A 552 -11.39 -13.79 -18.99
N PHE A 553 -11.69 -13.34 -17.77
CA PHE A 553 -12.87 -13.80 -17.05
C PHE A 553 -14.06 -12.90 -17.34
N GLU A 554 -15.17 -13.49 -17.77
CA GLU A 554 -16.38 -12.74 -18.05
C GLU A 554 -17.21 -12.46 -16.79
N ARG A 555 -17.67 -11.20 -16.67
CA ARG A 555 -18.52 -10.76 -15.57
C ARG A 555 -20.00 -10.83 -15.91
N ASN A 556 -20.83 -11.06 -14.91
CA ASN A 556 -22.29 -10.94 -15.03
C ASN A 556 -22.66 -9.48 -15.38
N GLN A 557 -23.26 -9.28 -16.56
CA GLN A 557 -23.59 -7.95 -17.11
C GLN A 557 -24.59 -7.12 -16.27
N SER A 558 -25.15 -7.68 -15.20
CA SER A 558 -26.27 -7.08 -14.46
C SER A 558 -25.90 -5.93 -13.50
N GLN A 559 -24.62 -5.60 -13.26
CA GLN A 559 -24.23 -4.64 -12.20
C GLN A 559 -23.20 -3.54 -12.58
N GLY A 560 -23.18 -3.01 -13.81
CA GLY A 560 -22.31 -1.86 -14.09
C GLY A 560 -22.23 -1.40 -15.55
N PRO A 561 -21.52 -0.28 -15.84
CA PRO A 561 -21.48 0.34 -17.17
C PRO A 561 -21.00 -0.62 -18.26
N ALA A 562 -21.53 -0.42 -19.46
CA ALA A 562 -21.61 -1.34 -20.62
C ALA A 562 -20.29 -1.80 -21.28
N ARG A 563 -19.16 -1.82 -20.58
CA ARG A 563 -17.94 -2.48 -21.06
C ARG A 563 -17.70 -3.73 -20.22
N PRO A 564 -17.54 -4.92 -20.85
CA PRO A 564 -17.12 -6.10 -20.12
C PRO A 564 -15.80 -5.78 -19.43
N LEU A 565 -15.82 -5.72 -18.10
CA LEU A 565 -14.61 -5.57 -17.32
C LEU A 565 -13.92 -6.94 -17.39
N GLN A 566 -13.02 -7.11 -18.35
CA GLN A 566 -12.24 -8.32 -18.50
C GLN A 566 -11.20 -8.33 -17.39
N VAL A 567 -11.27 -9.33 -16.51
CA VAL A 567 -10.12 -9.65 -15.66
C VAL A 567 -9.13 -10.33 -16.58
N ILE A 568 -8.04 -9.64 -16.90
CA ILE A 568 -7.00 -10.17 -17.77
C ILE A 568 -5.86 -10.65 -16.88
N ILE A 569 -5.51 -11.93 -17.02
CA ILE A 569 -4.32 -12.51 -16.38
C ILE A 569 -3.37 -13.03 -17.44
N ALA A 570 -2.08 -12.99 -17.14
CA ALA A 570 -1.08 -13.68 -17.94
C ALA A 570 -0.90 -15.09 -17.39
N VAL A 571 -0.95 -16.08 -18.27
CA VAL A 571 -0.62 -17.47 -17.97
C VAL A 571 0.69 -17.78 -18.67
N LYS A 572 1.69 -18.23 -17.93
CA LYS A 572 3.00 -18.55 -18.48
C LYS A 572 3.28 -20.04 -18.38
N GLN A 573 3.46 -20.68 -19.52
CA GLN A 573 3.77 -22.10 -19.66
C GLN A 573 5.21 -22.26 -20.15
N GLU A 574 5.97 -23.18 -19.55
CA GLU A 574 7.30 -23.55 -20.03
C GLU A 574 7.25 -24.11 -21.47
N LYS A 575 8.28 -23.81 -22.28
CA LYS A 575 8.44 -24.45 -23.59
C LYS A 575 9.01 -25.86 -23.45
N GLU A 576 10.05 -25.99 -22.65
CA GLU A 576 10.66 -27.24 -22.24
C GLU A 576 10.62 -27.37 -20.70
N ALA A 577 10.42 -28.58 -20.18
CA ALA A 577 10.34 -28.78 -18.73
C ALA A 577 11.60 -28.25 -18.01
N GLY A 578 11.41 -27.37 -17.05
CA GLY A 578 12.47 -26.69 -16.29
C GLY A 578 12.96 -25.37 -16.89
N ASP A 579 12.33 -24.87 -17.96
CA ASP A 579 12.64 -23.56 -18.54
C ASP A 579 12.37 -22.39 -17.57
N ILE A 580 11.31 -22.50 -16.74
CA ILE A 580 11.01 -21.55 -15.66
C ILE A 580 11.68 -22.07 -14.38
N GLN A 581 12.79 -21.42 -14.03
CA GLN A 581 13.52 -21.79 -12.82
C GLN A 581 12.68 -21.49 -11.56
N PRO A 582 12.70 -22.36 -10.53
CA PRO A 582 11.97 -22.12 -9.28
C PRO A 582 12.26 -20.75 -8.64
N THR A 583 13.51 -20.29 -8.74
CA THR A 583 13.94 -18.97 -8.23
C THR A 583 13.23 -17.80 -8.91
N GLU A 584 12.82 -17.94 -10.17
CA GLU A 584 12.07 -16.87 -10.85
C GLU A 584 10.67 -16.73 -10.27
N MET A 585 10.02 -17.85 -9.96
CA MET A 585 8.69 -17.86 -9.32
C MET A 585 8.77 -17.39 -7.87
N GLU A 586 9.77 -17.82 -7.12
CA GLU A 586 10.03 -17.34 -5.75
C GLU A 586 10.26 -15.83 -5.72
N ASP A 587 11.03 -15.29 -6.67
CA ASP A 587 11.27 -13.86 -6.77
C ASP A 587 10.00 -13.09 -7.17
N LEU A 588 9.18 -13.61 -8.08
CA LEU A 588 7.89 -13.01 -8.41
C LEU A 588 6.93 -13.02 -7.23
N GLU A 589 6.87 -14.13 -6.48
CA GLU A 589 6.05 -14.24 -5.27
C GLU A 589 6.53 -13.26 -4.19
N LEU A 590 7.85 -13.14 -3.99
CA LEU A 590 8.46 -12.19 -3.06
C LEU A 590 8.15 -10.74 -3.42
N LEU A 591 8.20 -10.39 -4.71
CA LEU A 591 7.99 -9.02 -5.18
C LEU A 591 6.51 -8.65 -5.28
N SER A 592 5.63 -9.65 -5.33
CA SER A 592 4.19 -9.51 -5.46
C SER A 592 3.57 -8.81 -4.24
N GLY A 593 3.31 -7.52 -4.37
CA GLY A 593 2.76 -6.67 -3.31
C GLY A 593 3.79 -5.75 -2.65
N GLU A 594 5.08 -6.08 -2.76
CA GLU A 594 6.18 -5.28 -2.21
C GLU A 594 6.59 -4.12 -3.14
N THR A 595 6.35 -4.27 -4.44
CA THR A 595 6.68 -3.25 -5.43
C THR A 595 5.63 -3.15 -6.54
N PRO A 596 5.28 -1.93 -7.00
CA PRO A 596 4.40 -1.76 -8.16
C PRO A 596 5.14 -1.96 -9.50
N HIS A 597 6.41 -2.36 -9.46
CA HIS A 597 7.26 -2.52 -10.65
C HIS A 597 7.36 -3.95 -11.15
N THR A 598 6.59 -4.88 -10.58
CA THR A 598 6.43 -6.24 -11.09
C THR A 598 4.95 -6.60 -11.15
N PRO A 599 4.57 -7.53 -12.03
CA PRO A 599 3.23 -8.14 -11.98
C PRO A 599 2.95 -8.73 -10.59
N VAL A 600 1.70 -8.63 -10.14
CA VAL A 600 1.25 -9.38 -8.96
C VAL A 600 1.15 -10.86 -9.29
N PHE A 601 1.77 -11.70 -8.46
CA PHE A 601 1.75 -13.15 -8.60
C PHE A 601 0.43 -13.71 -8.03
N GLY A 602 -0.29 -14.49 -8.84
CA GLY A 602 -1.56 -15.12 -8.45
C GLY A 602 -1.37 -16.49 -7.82
N GLY A 603 -0.51 -17.31 -8.41
CA GLY A 603 -0.20 -18.66 -7.95
C GLY A 603 0.46 -19.52 -9.02
N ARG A 604 1.10 -20.60 -8.58
CA ARG A 604 1.66 -21.68 -9.42
C ARG A 604 0.70 -22.86 -9.43
N PHE A 605 0.61 -23.52 -10.58
CA PHE A 605 -0.29 -24.62 -10.86
C PHE A 605 0.43 -25.73 -11.62
N GLU A 606 0.00 -26.97 -11.39
CA GLU A 606 0.48 -28.15 -12.09
C GLU A 606 -0.73 -28.99 -12.48
N ALA A 607 -0.97 -29.17 -13.78
CA ALA A 607 -2.12 -29.90 -14.28
C ALA A 607 -1.69 -30.92 -15.34
N PRO A 608 -2.41 -32.04 -15.51
CA PRO A 608 -2.14 -32.94 -16.63
C PRO A 608 -2.45 -32.23 -17.97
N ASP A 609 -1.52 -32.29 -18.91
CA ASP A 609 -1.57 -31.60 -20.21
C ASP A 609 -2.54 -32.23 -21.24
N GLY A 610 -3.49 -33.05 -20.79
CA GLY A 610 -4.36 -33.89 -21.62
C GLY A 610 -3.71 -35.18 -22.14
N GLN A 611 -2.38 -35.23 -22.26
CA GLN A 611 -1.62 -36.45 -22.60
C GLN A 611 -1.14 -37.20 -21.34
N GLY A 612 -1.27 -36.57 -20.17
CA GLY A 612 -0.94 -37.15 -18.88
C GLY A 612 0.43 -36.71 -18.34
N ASP A 613 1.14 -35.86 -19.09
CA ASP A 613 2.36 -35.23 -18.60
C ASP A 613 2.00 -33.98 -17.76
N PRO A 614 2.74 -33.70 -16.69
CA PRO A 614 2.49 -32.51 -15.88
C PRO A 614 2.84 -31.25 -16.68
N LEU A 615 1.87 -30.36 -16.79
CA LEU A 615 2.00 -29.01 -17.31
C LEU A 615 2.12 -28.04 -16.14
N GLU A 616 3.30 -27.47 -15.95
CA GLU A 616 3.47 -26.36 -15.02
C GLU A 616 3.12 -25.04 -15.68
N PHE A 617 2.30 -24.25 -14.99
CA PHE A 617 2.02 -22.88 -15.37
C PHE A 617 1.82 -22.01 -14.13
N TYR A 618 1.94 -20.70 -14.30
CA TYR A 618 1.58 -19.75 -13.24
C TYR A 618 0.75 -18.60 -13.79
N VAL A 619 0.01 -17.97 -12.87
CA VAL A 619 -0.89 -16.86 -13.13
C VAL A 619 -0.31 -15.58 -12.53
N GLU A 620 -0.31 -14.49 -13.28
CA GLU A 620 0.11 -13.16 -12.80
C GLU A 620 -0.74 -12.02 -13.41
N GLU A 621 -0.51 -10.79 -12.92
CA GLU A 621 -1.13 -9.56 -13.43
C GLU A 621 -0.79 -9.36 -14.90
N PHE A 622 -1.82 -9.25 -15.75
CA PHE A 622 -1.59 -8.87 -17.14
C PHE A 622 -1.25 -7.38 -17.25
N ILE A 623 -0.07 -7.08 -17.77
CA ILE A 623 0.40 -5.71 -17.95
C ILE A 623 0.23 -5.31 -19.41
N ASP A 624 -0.75 -4.46 -19.67
CA ASP A 624 -0.95 -3.87 -21.00
C ASP A 624 -0.07 -2.62 -21.20
N GLY A 625 0.44 -2.44 -22.42
CA GLY A 625 1.25 -1.30 -22.83
C GLY A 625 2.42 -1.67 -23.75
N PRO A 626 3.08 -0.66 -24.35
CA PRO A 626 4.25 -0.88 -25.16
C PRO A 626 5.46 -1.26 -24.29
N THR A 627 6.26 -2.20 -24.78
CA THR A 627 7.57 -2.49 -24.19
C THR A 627 8.52 -1.31 -24.38
N ALA A 628 9.48 -1.12 -23.47
CA ALA A 628 10.51 -0.10 -23.60
C ALA A 628 11.26 -0.22 -24.94
N ARG A 629 11.49 -1.46 -25.43
CA ARG A 629 12.11 -1.71 -26.74
C ARG A 629 11.24 -1.19 -27.90
N GLN A 630 9.92 -1.39 -27.87
CA GLN A 630 9.02 -0.86 -28.90
C GLN A 630 9.02 0.68 -28.89
N LEU A 631 9.02 1.30 -27.71
CA LEU A 631 9.17 2.75 -27.59
C LEU A 631 10.52 3.22 -28.15
N MET A 632 11.62 2.50 -27.88
CA MET A 632 12.94 2.84 -28.41
C MET A 632 12.98 2.73 -29.93
N GLN A 633 12.42 1.66 -30.50
CA GLN A 633 12.38 1.43 -31.94
C GLN A 633 11.50 2.43 -32.68
N SER A 634 10.42 2.90 -32.05
CA SER A 634 9.53 3.92 -32.62
C SER A 634 10.02 5.36 -32.40
N GLY A 635 11.11 5.57 -31.65
CA GLY A 635 11.61 6.90 -31.29
C GLY A 635 10.79 7.63 -30.22
N ASN A 636 9.84 6.94 -29.58
CA ASN A 636 8.95 7.49 -28.56
C ASN A 636 9.41 7.18 -27.11
N PHE A 637 10.62 6.66 -26.92
CA PHE A 637 11.19 6.40 -25.60
C PHE A 637 11.87 7.65 -25.05
N THR A 638 11.16 8.34 -24.16
CA THR A 638 11.60 9.61 -23.59
C THR A 638 12.63 9.41 -22.48
N ASP A 639 13.26 10.51 -22.04
CA ASP A 639 14.19 10.47 -20.90
C ASP A 639 13.47 10.16 -19.58
N GLU A 640 12.20 10.53 -19.47
CA GLU A 640 11.32 10.15 -18.37
C GLU A 640 11.06 8.63 -18.37
N ASP A 641 10.77 8.04 -19.53
CA ASP A 641 10.58 6.58 -19.65
C ASP A 641 11.87 5.82 -19.28
N ARG A 642 13.03 6.33 -19.69
CA ARG A 642 14.34 5.79 -19.25
C ARG A 642 14.50 5.85 -17.74
N ALA A 643 14.18 6.99 -17.13
CA ALA A 643 14.27 7.16 -15.69
C ALA A 643 13.34 6.19 -14.95
N LEU A 644 12.10 6.00 -15.43
CA LEU A 644 11.15 5.04 -14.87
C LEU A 644 11.66 3.60 -14.95
N VAL A 645 12.23 3.18 -16.08
CA VAL A 645 12.80 1.82 -16.23
C VAL A 645 13.97 1.60 -15.28
N VAL A 646 14.87 2.59 -15.15
CA VAL A 646 15.99 2.52 -14.21
C VAL A 646 15.50 2.47 -12.77
N TRP A 647 14.47 3.27 -12.44
CA TRP A 647 13.85 3.27 -11.12
C TRP A 647 13.24 1.91 -10.79
N ALA A 648 12.43 1.35 -11.70
CA ALA A 648 11.82 0.03 -11.57
C ALA A 648 12.88 -1.05 -11.33
N LEU A 649 13.93 -1.09 -12.17
CA LEU A 649 15.02 -2.06 -12.06
C LEU A 649 15.74 -1.96 -10.71
N LEU A 650 16.08 -0.76 -10.27
CA LEU A 650 16.80 -0.55 -9.01
C LEU A 650 15.91 -0.89 -7.81
N ARG A 651 14.61 -0.59 -7.87
CA ARG A 651 13.67 -0.96 -6.80
C ARG A 651 13.52 -2.47 -6.70
N ILE A 652 13.33 -3.16 -7.81
CA ILE A 652 13.31 -4.64 -7.85
C ILE A 652 14.60 -5.20 -7.28
N SER A 653 15.74 -4.64 -7.72
CA SER A 653 17.05 -5.10 -7.25
C SER A 653 17.21 -4.93 -5.74
N ARG A 654 16.62 -3.88 -5.16
CA ARG A 654 16.66 -3.60 -3.73
C ARG A 654 15.88 -4.65 -2.94
N GLU A 655 14.67 -4.98 -3.37
CA GLU A 655 13.84 -5.99 -2.70
C GLU A 655 14.44 -7.40 -2.85
N LEU A 656 15.08 -7.71 -3.99
CA LEU A 656 15.78 -8.98 -4.22
C LEU A 656 17.19 -9.04 -3.61
N GLU A 657 17.72 -7.92 -3.11
CA GLU A 657 19.13 -7.72 -2.75
C GLU A 657 20.17 -8.05 -3.85
N GLN A 658 19.70 -8.30 -5.08
CA GLN A 658 20.48 -8.63 -6.25
C GLN A 658 19.82 -8.05 -7.50
N MET A 659 20.60 -7.65 -8.51
CA MET A 659 20.03 -7.14 -9.76
C MET A 659 19.72 -8.25 -10.76
N PRO A 660 18.52 -8.26 -11.35
CA PRO A 660 18.20 -9.14 -12.48
C PRO A 660 19.14 -8.92 -13.66
N LYS A 661 19.76 -9.99 -14.17
CA LYS A 661 20.66 -9.90 -15.35
C LYS A 661 19.90 -9.76 -16.66
N ASP A 662 18.65 -10.17 -16.70
CA ASP A 662 17.79 -10.18 -17.90
C ASP A 662 17.00 -8.85 -18.04
N ALA A 663 17.52 -7.77 -17.44
CA ALA A 663 16.95 -6.43 -17.46
C ALA A 663 17.15 -5.71 -18.81
N HIS A 664 16.49 -6.19 -19.87
CA HIS A 664 16.52 -5.56 -21.19
C HIS A 664 15.14 -4.99 -21.60
N GLY A 665 15.12 -4.04 -22.54
CA GLY A 665 13.92 -3.26 -22.86
C GLY A 665 12.69 -4.04 -23.35
N LYS A 666 12.80 -5.33 -23.71
CA LYS A 666 11.62 -6.19 -23.98
C LYS A 666 10.86 -6.58 -22.71
N ASN A 667 11.54 -6.60 -21.57
CA ASN A 667 11.00 -7.08 -20.30
C ASN A 667 10.39 -5.96 -19.46
N PHE A 668 10.45 -4.72 -19.94
CA PHE A 668 9.80 -3.57 -19.29
C PHE A 668 8.64 -3.11 -20.13
N ILE A 669 7.45 -3.04 -19.54
CA ILE A 669 6.25 -2.46 -20.14
C ILE A 669 5.97 -1.13 -19.46
N LEU A 670 5.65 -0.10 -20.25
CA LEU A 670 5.34 1.25 -19.77
C LEU A 670 3.83 1.45 -19.76
N ARG A 671 3.22 1.43 -18.57
CA ARG A 671 1.77 1.54 -18.35
C ARG A 671 1.40 2.94 -17.89
N ASN A 672 0.29 3.47 -18.42
CA ASN A 672 -0.29 4.71 -17.90
C ASN A 672 -1.27 4.38 -16.77
N GLU A 673 -1.07 4.96 -15.59
CA GLU A 673 -1.92 4.82 -14.41
C GLU A 673 -2.51 6.18 -14.00
N LEU A 674 -3.48 6.19 -13.07
CA LEU A 674 -4.15 7.41 -12.59
C LEU A 674 -3.22 8.42 -11.88
N GLY A 675 -1.96 8.06 -11.65
CA GLY A 675 -0.93 8.94 -11.05
C GLY A 675 0.25 9.26 -11.98
N GLY A 676 0.21 8.86 -13.24
CA GLY A 676 1.33 9.02 -14.18
C GLY A 676 1.71 7.71 -14.85
N ARG A 677 2.85 7.71 -15.55
CA ARG A 677 3.37 6.53 -16.24
C ARG A 677 4.25 5.72 -15.30
N ASN A 678 4.17 4.41 -15.36
CA ASN A 678 4.98 3.48 -14.57
C ASN A 678 5.68 2.45 -15.47
N ALA A 679 6.87 2.01 -15.07
CA ALA A 679 7.60 0.93 -15.73
C ALA A 679 7.50 -0.36 -14.90
N ILE A 680 7.09 -1.44 -15.55
CA ILE A 680 6.83 -2.73 -14.91
C ILE A 680 7.69 -3.79 -15.59
N MET A 681 8.52 -4.50 -14.83
CA MET A 681 9.35 -5.60 -15.30
C MET A 681 8.53 -6.89 -15.32
N VAL A 682 8.06 -7.30 -16.50
CA VAL A 682 7.21 -8.48 -16.69
C VAL A 682 7.98 -9.80 -16.75
N ASP A 683 9.31 -9.73 -16.82
CA ASP A 683 10.17 -10.90 -16.82
C ASP A 683 11.49 -10.62 -16.11
N ILE A 684 11.65 -11.23 -14.94
CA ILE A 684 12.81 -11.07 -14.06
C ILE A 684 13.95 -12.00 -14.48
N GLY A 685 13.62 -13.11 -15.16
CA GLY A 685 14.52 -14.22 -15.43
C GLY A 685 15.11 -14.85 -14.17
N HIS A 686 16.04 -15.79 -14.31
CA HIS A 686 16.66 -16.51 -13.17
C HIS A 686 18.06 -16.02 -12.81
N ARG A 687 18.68 -15.21 -13.67
CA ARG A 687 20.08 -14.81 -13.50
C ARG A 687 20.18 -13.54 -12.67
N ARG A 688 21.10 -13.53 -11.70
CA ARG A 688 21.34 -12.39 -10.80
C ARG A 688 22.78 -11.88 -10.86
N THR A 689 22.97 -10.60 -10.53
CA THR A 689 24.29 -9.98 -10.34
C THR A 689 24.28 -9.16 -9.05
N GLU A 690 25.43 -9.07 -8.38
CA GLU A 690 25.60 -8.20 -7.22
C GLU A 690 25.29 -6.74 -7.62
N ILE A 691 24.56 -6.03 -6.75
CA ILE A 691 24.14 -4.64 -6.96
C ILE A 691 25.34 -3.70 -7.14
N ASP A 692 26.47 -4.01 -6.51
CA ASP A 692 27.72 -3.24 -6.56
C ASP A 692 28.49 -3.34 -7.89
N ARG A 693 28.10 -4.27 -8.78
CA ARG A 693 28.67 -4.45 -10.12
C ARG A 693 27.71 -4.10 -11.25
N SER A 694 26.52 -3.66 -10.90
CA SER A 694 25.40 -3.60 -11.82
C SER A 694 25.23 -2.22 -12.48
N LEU A 695 25.79 -1.15 -11.90
CA LEU A 695 25.64 0.22 -12.40
C LEU A 695 26.18 0.38 -13.83
N LEU A 696 27.29 -0.28 -14.16
CA LEU A 696 27.82 -0.31 -15.53
C LEU A 696 26.82 -0.89 -16.53
N ARG A 697 26.07 -1.92 -16.13
CA ARG A 697 25.02 -2.51 -16.98
C ARG A 697 23.85 -1.55 -17.14
N VAL A 698 23.38 -0.94 -16.05
CA VAL A 698 22.30 0.05 -16.09
C VAL A 698 22.67 1.20 -17.01
N ILE A 699 23.88 1.73 -16.90
CA ILE A 699 24.40 2.79 -17.78
C ILE A 699 24.51 2.27 -19.24
N SER A 700 24.99 1.04 -19.46
CA SER A 700 25.13 0.52 -20.83
C SER A 700 23.80 0.30 -21.55
N PHE A 701 22.75 -0.07 -20.82
CA PHE A 701 21.45 -0.40 -21.41
C PHE A 701 20.49 0.80 -21.46
N TYR A 702 20.50 1.63 -20.42
CA TYR A 702 19.52 2.70 -20.25
C TYR A 702 20.15 4.09 -20.16
N GLY A 703 21.48 4.17 -20.03
CA GLY A 703 22.20 5.42 -20.11
C GLY A 703 22.30 5.96 -21.53
N HIS A 704 22.51 7.27 -21.64
CA HIS A 704 22.87 7.92 -22.88
C HIS A 704 24.35 7.70 -23.16
N SER A 705 24.64 7.21 -24.36
CA SER A 705 25.99 7.17 -24.96
C SER A 705 26.42 8.55 -25.52
N SER A 706 25.60 9.60 -25.36
CA SER A 706 25.90 10.91 -25.92
C SER A 706 27.12 11.55 -25.22
N GLU A 707 27.90 12.34 -25.99
CA GLU A 707 29.16 12.99 -25.58
C GLU A 707 29.05 13.92 -24.35
N ASN A 708 27.85 14.11 -23.78
CA ASN A 708 27.62 14.97 -22.65
C ASN A 708 27.54 14.15 -21.34
N PRO A 709 28.55 14.22 -20.44
CA PRO A 709 28.58 13.43 -19.20
C PRO A 709 27.38 13.65 -18.26
N GLY A 710 26.65 14.76 -18.42
CA GLY A 710 25.42 15.03 -17.65
C GLY A 710 24.21 14.19 -18.04
N SER A 711 24.27 13.46 -19.16
CA SER A 711 23.14 12.70 -19.72
C SER A 711 22.76 11.44 -18.93
N ASN A 712 23.66 10.95 -18.07
CA ASN A 712 23.43 9.81 -17.18
C ASN A 712 23.15 10.23 -15.73
N ARG A 713 23.02 11.53 -15.46
CA ARG A 713 22.78 12.06 -14.12
C ARG A 713 21.59 11.40 -13.44
N PHE A 714 20.50 11.19 -14.17
CA PHE A 714 19.29 10.54 -13.65
C PHE A 714 19.57 9.13 -13.13
N VAL A 715 20.45 8.35 -13.76
CA VAL A 715 20.80 6.98 -13.29
C VAL A 715 21.42 7.03 -11.90
N PHE A 716 22.33 7.99 -11.68
CA PHE A 716 23.00 8.16 -10.39
C PHE A 716 22.06 8.73 -9.33
N GLU A 717 21.21 9.69 -9.70
CA GLU A 717 20.19 10.25 -8.79
C GLU A 717 19.20 9.17 -8.35
N THR A 718 18.67 8.39 -9.29
CA THR A 718 17.79 7.25 -8.99
C THR A 718 18.47 6.21 -8.11
N TYR A 719 19.76 5.94 -8.32
CA TYR A 719 20.52 5.03 -7.47
C TYR A 719 20.62 5.52 -6.03
N VAL A 720 20.94 6.81 -5.83
CA VAL A 720 20.98 7.41 -4.49
C VAL A 720 19.60 7.36 -3.85
N ASP A 721 18.56 7.73 -4.59
CA ASP A 721 17.19 7.80 -4.06
C ASP A 721 16.64 6.43 -3.65
N VAL A 722 16.82 5.39 -4.46
CA VAL A 722 16.29 4.04 -4.17
C VAL A 722 16.96 3.40 -2.95
N PHE A 723 18.26 3.65 -2.75
CA PHE A 723 19.07 3.06 -1.68
C PHE A 723 19.32 4.00 -0.50
N ARG A 724 18.67 5.18 -0.45
CA ARG A 724 18.89 6.19 0.60
C ARG A 724 18.56 5.69 2.01
N ASP A 725 17.58 4.78 2.12
CA ASP A 725 17.03 4.29 3.39
C ASP A 725 17.95 3.24 4.05
N ARG A 726 19.02 2.77 3.37
CA ARG A 726 20.07 1.90 3.94
C ARG A 726 21.30 2.77 4.26
N PRO A 727 21.47 3.25 5.51
CA PRO A 727 22.41 4.33 5.88
C PRO A 727 23.91 4.00 5.73
N VAL A 728 24.27 2.78 5.36
CA VAL A 728 25.67 2.37 5.10
C VAL A 728 25.91 2.05 3.61
N ASP A 729 24.86 1.84 2.80
CA ASP A 729 25.04 1.15 1.51
C ASP A 729 24.88 2.05 0.28
N GLY A 730 23.92 2.96 0.19
CA GLY A 730 23.64 3.66 -1.10
C GLY A 730 24.82 4.45 -1.67
N TYR A 731 25.46 5.29 -0.84
CA TYR A 731 26.63 6.07 -1.25
C TYR A 731 27.89 5.22 -1.37
N GLU A 732 28.06 4.21 -0.51
CA GLU A 732 29.23 3.32 -0.56
C GLU A 732 29.18 2.41 -1.79
N ILE A 733 28.02 1.82 -2.09
CA ILE A 733 27.77 1.04 -3.30
C ILE A 733 27.98 1.92 -4.54
N LEU A 734 27.51 3.17 -4.53
CA LEU A 734 27.78 4.11 -5.61
C LEU A 734 29.29 4.38 -5.77
N GLN A 735 30.02 4.60 -4.67
CA GLN A 735 31.47 4.80 -4.69
C GLN A 735 32.22 3.58 -5.22
N ARG A 736 31.85 2.36 -4.79
CA ARG A 736 32.42 1.10 -5.27
C ARG A 736 32.16 0.92 -6.77
N ASN A 737 30.94 1.16 -7.24
CA ASN A 737 30.62 1.16 -8.66
C ASN A 737 31.43 2.21 -9.44
N LEU A 738 31.62 3.42 -8.92
CA LEU A 738 32.43 4.47 -9.56
C LEU A 738 33.90 4.06 -9.71
N ILE A 739 34.45 3.32 -8.74
CA ILE A 739 35.78 2.72 -8.84
C ILE A 739 35.83 1.71 -9.99
N HIS A 740 34.86 0.80 -10.07
CA HIS A 740 34.76 -0.17 -11.16
C HIS A 740 34.59 0.50 -12.53
N ILE A 741 33.74 1.53 -12.63
CA ILE A 741 33.58 2.34 -13.86
C ILE A 741 34.91 2.95 -14.29
N ARG A 742 35.66 3.57 -13.36
CA ARG A 742 36.98 4.17 -13.67
C ARG A 742 38.00 3.13 -14.11
N GLN A 743 38.01 1.95 -13.47
CA GLN A 743 38.88 0.84 -13.85
C GLN A 743 38.55 0.32 -15.26
N GLN A 744 37.26 0.16 -15.56
CA GLN A 744 36.79 -0.26 -16.88
C GLN A 744 37.14 0.77 -17.96
N GLN A 745 36.88 2.06 -17.71
CA GLN A 745 37.28 3.15 -18.62
C GLN A 745 38.79 3.18 -18.85
N ALA A 746 39.61 2.91 -17.82
CA ALA A 746 41.05 2.82 -17.98
C ALA A 746 41.48 1.61 -18.82
N ALA A 747 40.80 0.46 -18.68
CA ALA A 747 41.03 -0.73 -19.49
C ALA A 747 40.62 -0.52 -20.96
N ASP A 748 39.49 0.14 -21.19
CA ASP A 748 38.98 0.44 -22.54
C ASP A 748 39.88 1.45 -23.27
N ARG A 749 40.38 2.49 -22.57
CA ARG A 749 41.42 3.38 -23.12
C ARG A 749 42.69 2.62 -23.52
N ARG A 750 43.12 1.63 -22.75
CA ARG A 750 44.29 0.79 -23.11
C ARG A 750 44.02 -0.07 -24.35
N ARG A 751 42.76 -0.41 -24.62
CA ARG A 751 42.32 -1.16 -25.82
C ARG A 751 42.05 -0.25 -27.03
N GLY A 752 42.20 1.07 -26.90
CA GLY A 752 41.89 2.03 -27.96
C GLY A 752 40.39 2.23 -28.19
N VAL A 753 39.54 1.79 -27.26
CA VAL A 753 38.10 2.09 -27.26
C VAL A 753 37.95 3.51 -26.72
N LYS A 754 37.32 4.38 -27.51
CA LYS A 754 37.12 5.80 -27.16
C LYS A 754 36.08 5.98 -26.07
#